data_AF-A0A1A2WWJ2-F1
#
_entry.id   AF-A0A1A2WWJ2-F1
#
_cell.length_a   1.000
_cell.length_b   1.000
_cell.length_c   1.000
_cell.angle_alpha   90.00
_cell.angle_beta   90.00
_cell.angle_gamma   90.00
#
_symmetry.space_group_name_H-M   'P 1'
#
loop_
_entity.id
_entity.type
_entity.pdbx_description
1 polymer ?
#
loop_
_entity_poly.entity_id
_entity_poly.type
_entity_poly.pdbx_seq_one_letter_code
_entity_poly.pdbx_strand_id
1 'polypeptide(L)'
;MTLQSRRGDRGLPIETLWGSGVPAAGSRLARARGQILRCTQVLLLLVAMGLVACLGVFAAHWQRRWPRWLQWLAQGGDWVPVVLVSGVIALVCILTYQMRRSRSSAAVPVMIVVGLTATSLYLALSSFWRCTNNDHPTLISPLLWTASLVKGGIGDVSLDGTGMCPKPTPTALEVARLAIVAAIFISIVGVVAAAFRAQSDRLRAALARSVTVVVDLDDDSASMIGPIARTLHPRGALVLVADDPDKACVAESRRLGARVVQVSFDRPEMLASHRFWRRLSGLYLLSADASTNLLRLSVVSQRLAPVATRRRIPLIVRIDDPWIAEAWRAQQFGHHGGGSDHLWAADTVSRYEATARRLVEEILRNKAVRLIIVCGSSQLTLALCAELALRHAEHRFHAPEGEPDLPALMLIAADSDEYARDHEARHQRRGFGGGPLPVDRVAAKPSLAVVSRVVAQTDGEDSNKAVIVVDSTAAADSILGTRLAASHPTMPIYMYDPAARIDAERLPVACELRTYRLGMALPDGHAHDNFERAAMLIHERYASSRGDRTTPPALPWDRLSGFYQGSNRRQLRNALWMVEKIAGHTWNTADGSRDHISPESLSELDAVQDGAVVTDAAEAAVERLARLGYSPDASYALAQGDWERWSRYLRERGWTWGSRRSFKKKRHEKLVDSWDAVLADPALRGAALKNLADSEAALATLQRLGFDADAAHAMAQAEWEDWSRYLREHGWSRGDTRDDARKRHEKLVADWEATVVDPELKAAALKSLAGTLIELLNLGYRSQPMWRTYERAGTVTAKRHCRQWSCTTASGQPLTASAGDWEVRDDGHAWPVRDDIFRASYRRVRRNQWERRGTVLARPARPGETVYTLEGPVIAADGDVVVQGDRGEEWPVPADQFSRRYRGPVPVYRGPEFSTAAVPESRGA
;
A
#
# COMPACT_ATOMS: atom_id res chain seq x y z
N MET A 1 47.79 21.01 45.55
CA MET A 1 48.68 19.88 45.22
C MET A 1 48.23 19.32 43.86
N THR A 2 48.78 19.80 42.73
CA THR A 2 49.99 19.28 42.02
C THR A 2 49.79 17.83 41.54
N LEU A 3 49.89 17.43 40.27
CA LEU A 3 50.55 17.93 39.05
C LEU A 3 49.76 17.40 37.82
N GLN A 4 49.45 18.17 36.77
CA GLN A 4 50.29 18.57 35.63
C GLN A 4 51.14 17.46 34.97
N SER A 5 50.72 17.03 33.78
CA SER A 5 51.62 16.68 32.68
C SER A 5 50.97 17.06 31.34
N ARG A 6 51.56 18.07 30.71
CA ARG A 6 51.25 18.67 29.40
C ARG A 6 52.40 18.31 28.47
N ARG A 7 52.11 17.81 27.27
CA ARG A 7 52.79 18.01 25.96
C ARG A 7 52.36 16.85 25.04
N GLY A 8 51.88 17.02 23.82
CA GLY A 8 51.71 18.21 23.00
C GLY A 8 51.82 17.80 21.53
N ASP A 9 50.77 18.13 20.77
CA ASP A 9 50.80 18.60 19.38
C ASP A 9 50.38 17.66 18.22
N ARG A 10 49.37 18.17 17.49
CA ARG A 10 48.93 18.00 16.09
C ARG A 10 48.09 16.78 15.66
N GLY A 11 46.78 17.02 15.60
CA GLY A 11 45.83 16.32 14.76
C GLY A 11 44.42 16.88 14.94
N LEU A 12 44.12 18.02 14.28
CA LEU A 12 42.77 18.60 14.21
C LEU A 12 41.79 17.62 13.56
N PRO A 13 40.64 17.28 14.19
CA PRO A 13 39.49 16.75 13.49
C PRO A 13 38.56 17.92 13.09
N ILE A 14 38.36 18.01 11.78
CA ILE A 14 37.42 18.89 11.09
C ILE A 14 35.99 18.44 11.42
N GLU A 15 35.15 19.42 11.74
CA GLU A 15 33.69 19.47 11.62
C GLU A 15 32.81 18.61 12.56
N THR A 16 32.52 19.18 13.73
CA THR A 16 31.19 19.15 14.34
C THR A 16 30.71 20.60 14.49
N LEU A 17 29.99 21.12 13.50
CA LEU A 17 29.30 22.43 13.59
C LEU A 17 28.29 22.64 12.45
N TRP A 18 27.31 21.76 12.27
CA TRP A 18 26.07 22.11 11.55
C TRP A 18 24.86 21.59 12.31
N GLY A 19 24.51 22.36 13.35
CA GLY A 19 23.17 22.39 13.89
C GLY A 19 22.19 22.96 12.86
N SER A 20 20.99 22.40 12.90
CA SER A 20 19.71 23.07 12.72
C SER A 20 19.81 24.60 12.83
N GLY A 21 19.81 25.25 11.66
CA GLY A 21 19.75 26.70 11.56
C GLY A 21 19.83 27.11 10.10
N VAL A 22 18.75 27.73 9.60
CA VAL A 22 18.64 28.44 8.32
C VAL A 22 18.09 27.62 7.11
N PRO A 23 16.75 27.50 6.96
CA PRO A 23 16.10 27.30 5.64
C PRO A 23 16.11 28.59 4.80
N ALA A 24 16.51 29.73 5.38
CA ALA A 24 16.41 31.04 4.74
C ALA A 24 17.56 31.35 3.75
N ALA A 25 18.73 30.72 3.86
CA ALA A 25 19.91 31.00 3.03
C ALA A 25 19.86 30.23 1.70
N GLY A 26 19.48 28.95 1.73
CA GLY A 26 19.26 28.16 0.51
C GLY A 26 18.10 28.70 -0.34
N SER A 27 17.02 29.16 0.30
CA SER A 27 15.89 29.79 -0.39
C SER A 27 16.19 31.21 -0.89
N ARG A 28 17.06 31.98 -0.21
CA ARG A 28 17.60 33.25 -0.71
C ARG A 28 18.58 33.06 -1.87
N LEU A 29 19.47 32.07 -1.82
CA LEU A 29 20.40 31.74 -2.91
C LEU A 29 19.67 31.20 -4.14
N ALA A 30 18.65 30.36 -3.96
CA ALA A 30 17.79 29.89 -5.05
C ALA A 30 16.93 31.03 -5.64
N ARG A 31 16.38 31.93 -4.81
CA ARG A 31 15.69 33.15 -5.28
C ARG A 31 16.64 34.11 -5.99
N ALA A 32 17.83 34.35 -5.47
CA ALA A 32 18.84 35.20 -6.08
C ALA A 32 19.30 34.64 -7.43
N ARG A 33 19.56 33.33 -7.51
CA ARG A 33 19.89 32.65 -8.78
C ARG A 33 18.74 32.76 -9.79
N GLY A 34 17.49 32.63 -9.34
CA GLY A 34 16.30 32.82 -10.17
C GLY A 34 16.09 34.27 -10.64
N GLN A 35 16.43 35.26 -9.81
CA GLN A 35 16.37 36.68 -10.16
C GLN A 35 17.48 37.06 -11.16
N ILE A 36 18.72 36.61 -10.93
CA ILE A 36 19.85 36.84 -11.84
C ILE A 36 19.55 36.27 -13.23
N LEU A 37 19.01 35.04 -13.30
CA LEU A 37 18.68 34.41 -14.57
C LEU A 37 17.58 35.18 -15.34
N ARG A 38 16.59 35.73 -14.62
CA ARG A 38 15.54 36.59 -15.21
C ARG A 38 16.09 37.93 -15.68
N CYS A 39 16.94 38.60 -14.90
CA CYS A 39 17.60 39.84 -15.31
C CYS A 39 18.46 39.61 -16.56
N THR A 40 19.20 38.50 -16.60
CA THR A 40 20.00 38.10 -17.76
C THR A 40 19.12 37.85 -19.00
N GLN A 41 17.96 37.20 -18.83
CA GLN A 41 17.00 36.99 -19.91
C GLN A 41 16.46 38.30 -20.47
N VAL A 42 16.04 39.23 -19.60
CA VAL A 42 15.50 40.53 -20.01
C VAL A 42 16.57 41.34 -20.73
N LEU A 43 17.80 41.35 -20.22
CA LEU A 43 18.92 42.02 -20.87
C LEU A 43 19.21 41.43 -22.25
N LEU A 44 19.30 40.10 -22.36
CA LEU A 44 19.52 39.42 -23.64
C LEU A 44 18.38 39.65 -24.63
N LEU A 45 17.13 39.74 -24.15
CA LEU A 45 15.97 40.02 -24.99
C LEU A 45 15.99 41.47 -25.50
N LEU A 46 16.39 42.44 -24.67
CA LEU A 46 16.61 43.82 -25.08
C LEU A 46 17.74 43.93 -26.12
N VAL A 47 18.86 43.24 -25.89
CA VAL A 47 19.97 43.16 -26.84
C VAL A 47 19.53 42.53 -28.16
N ALA A 48 18.78 41.42 -28.12
CA ALA A 48 18.26 40.76 -29.31
C ALA A 48 17.32 41.68 -30.10
N MET A 49 16.38 42.36 -29.43
CA MET A 49 15.48 43.32 -30.09
C MET A 49 16.24 44.49 -30.69
N GLY A 50 17.24 45.03 -30.00
CA GLY A 50 18.11 46.09 -30.51
C GLY A 50 18.88 45.66 -31.75
N LEU A 51 19.47 44.46 -31.74
CA LEU A 51 20.20 43.90 -32.89
C LEU A 51 19.27 43.65 -34.09
N VAL A 52 18.08 43.07 -33.86
CA VAL A 52 17.07 42.82 -34.90
C VAL A 52 16.58 44.14 -35.51
N ALA A 53 16.28 45.15 -34.70
CA ALA A 53 15.89 46.48 -35.19
C ALA A 53 17.00 47.14 -36.01
N CYS A 54 18.26 47.07 -35.53
CA CYS A 54 19.41 47.59 -36.27
C CYS A 54 19.56 46.90 -37.64
N LEU A 55 19.48 45.56 -37.67
CA LEU A 55 19.54 44.79 -38.91
C LEU A 55 18.40 45.14 -39.87
N GLY A 56 17.17 45.33 -39.37
CA GLY A 56 16.03 45.76 -40.18
C GLY A 56 16.25 47.13 -40.82
N VAL A 57 16.73 48.12 -40.06
CA VAL A 57 17.06 49.45 -40.56
C VAL A 57 18.20 49.41 -41.60
N PHE A 58 19.24 48.62 -41.35
CA PHE A 58 20.35 48.46 -42.30
C PHE A 58 19.90 47.79 -43.60
N ALA A 59 19.05 46.77 -43.51
CA ALA A 59 18.51 46.08 -44.68
C ALA A 59 17.59 47.00 -45.52
N ALA A 60 16.72 47.77 -44.87
CA ALA A 60 15.83 48.72 -45.55
C ALA A 60 16.57 49.89 -46.21
N HIS A 61 17.83 50.16 -45.80
CA HIS A 61 18.67 51.24 -46.31
C HIS A 61 20.04 50.74 -46.81
N TRP A 62 20.07 49.56 -47.44
CA TRP A 62 21.31 48.90 -47.88
C TRP A 62 22.15 49.72 -48.88
N GLN A 63 21.53 50.63 -49.64
CA GLN A 63 22.19 51.54 -50.59
C GLN A 63 22.95 52.69 -49.90
N ARG A 64 22.71 52.94 -48.60
CA ARG A 64 23.34 54.03 -47.84
C ARG A 64 24.75 53.61 -47.41
N ARG A 65 25.74 54.48 -47.59
CA ARG A 65 27.09 54.28 -47.04
C ARG A 65 27.08 54.50 -45.53
N TRP A 66 27.17 53.40 -44.77
CA TRP A 66 27.28 53.43 -43.30
C TRP A 66 28.71 53.76 -42.84
N PRO A 67 28.90 54.34 -41.64
CA PRO A 67 30.22 54.54 -41.04
C PRO A 67 31.01 53.23 -40.92
N ARG A 68 32.35 53.28 -41.04
CA ARG A 68 33.24 52.08 -41.06
C ARG A 68 32.99 51.09 -39.90
N TRP A 69 32.67 51.59 -38.71
CA TRP A 69 32.40 50.77 -37.52
C TRP A 69 31.05 50.04 -37.54
N LEU A 70 30.12 50.42 -38.43
CA LEU A 70 28.81 49.75 -38.65
C LEU A 70 28.76 48.91 -39.93
N GLN A 71 29.74 49.08 -40.83
CA GLN A 71 29.74 48.39 -42.13
C GLN A 71 29.77 46.87 -41.99
N TRP A 72 30.44 46.33 -40.98
CA TRP A 72 30.50 44.88 -40.74
C TRP A 72 29.12 44.27 -40.41
N LEU A 73 28.19 45.03 -39.82
CA LEU A 73 26.80 44.59 -39.54
C LEU A 73 25.87 44.79 -40.74
N ALA A 74 26.13 45.81 -41.56
CA ALA A 74 25.24 46.26 -42.63
C ALA A 74 25.57 45.65 -44.01
N GLN A 75 26.84 45.32 -44.28
CA GLN A 75 27.27 44.74 -45.55
C GLN A 75 27.09 43.23 -45.54
N GLY A 76 26.38 42.72 -46.53
CA GLY A 76 26.27 41.29 -46.80
C GLY A 76 27.59 40.66 -47.22
N GLY A 77 27.84 39.42 -46.80
CA GLY A 77 28.97 38.60 -47.26
C GLY A 77 29.91 38.09 -46.16
N ASP A 78 29.83 38.62 -44.94
CA ASP A 78 30.55 38.10 -43.77
C ASP A 78 29.62 37.27 -42.87
N TRP A 79 30.10 36.11 -42.39
CA TRP A 79 29.33 35.19 -41.54
C TRP A 79 29.34 35.60 -40.06
N VAL A 80 30.31 36.41 -39.64
CA VAL A 80 30.47 36.81 -38.22
C VAL A 80 29.21 37.49 -37.63
N PRO A 81 28.57 38.47 -38.29
CA PRO A 81 27.38 39.12 -37.74
C PRO A 81 26.16 38.18 -37.74
N VAL A 82 26.05 37.29 -38.73
CA VAL A 82 24.98 36.26 -38.79
C VAL A 82 25.08 35.34 -37.59
N VAL A 83 26.27 34.77 -37.32
CA VAL A 83 26.51 33.86 -36.19
C VAL A 83 26.26 34.56 -34.85
N LEU A 84 26.73 35.80 -34.69
CA LEU A 84 26.54 36.56 -33.46
C LEU A 84 25.06 36.80 -33.16
N VAL A 85 24.29 37.30 -34.13
CA VAL A 85 22.88 37.63 -33.92
C VAL A 85 22.02 36.37 -33.76
N SER A 86 22.22 35.35 -34.62
CA SER A 86 21.55 34.06 -34.48
C SER A 86 21.90 33.36 -33.16
N GLY A 87 23.15 33.48 -32.69
CA GLY A 87 23.59 32.96 -31.40
C GLY A 87 22.91 33.64 -30.21
N VAL A 88 22.76 34.97 -30.23
CA VAL A 88 22.02 35.72 -29.20
C VAL A 88 20.55 35.33 -29.19
N ILE A 89 19.90 35.23 -30.36
CA ILE A 89 18.50 34.77 -30.48
C ILE A 89 18.35 33.34 -29.95
N ALA A 90 19.26 32.43 -30.31
CA ALA A 90 19.27 31.06 -29.80
C ALA A 90 19.42 31.01 -28.28
N LEU A 91 20.30 31.83 -27.71
CA LEU A 91 20.52 31.90 -26.26
C LEU A 91 19.25 32.41 -25.53
N VAL A 92 18.57 33.42 -26.06
CA VAL A 92 17.26 33.88 -25.57
C VAL A 92 16.23 32.74 -25.62
N CYS A 93 16.15 31.99 -26.72
CA CYS A 93 15.24 30.86 -26.84
C CYS A 93 15.54 29.77 -25.81
N ILE A 94 16.82 29.40 -25.63
CA ILE A 94 17.27 28.38 -24.67
C ILE A 94 16.95 28.80 -23.23
N LEU A 95 17.29 30.04 -22.85
CA LEU A 95 17.00 30.58 -21.51
C LEU A 95 15.50 30.64 -21.24
N THR A 96 14.71 31.08 -22.23
CA THR A 96 13.24 31.12 -22.13
C THR A 96 12.65 29.72 -21.94
N TYR A 97 13.16 28.74 -22.67
CA TYR A 97 12.77 27.34 -22.53
C TYR A 97 13.17 26.77 -21.16
N GLN A 98 14.41 26.96 -20.71
CA GLN A 98 14.90 26.44 -19.44
C GLN A 98 14.19 27.04 -18.22
N MET A 99 13.96 28.37 -18.20
CA MET A 99 13.30 29.05 -17.09
C MET A 99 11.81 28.72 -16.97
N ARG A 100 11.16 28.40 -18.10
CA ARG A 100 9.73 28.09 -18.12
C ARG A 100 9.44 26.58 -18.18
N ARG A 101 10.46 25.72 -18.25
CA ARG A 101 10.32 24.25 -18.23
C ARG A 101 9.55 23.72 -17.01
N SER A 102 9.62 24.42 -15.86
CA SER A 102 8.92 24.05 -14.63
C SER A 102 7.48 24.57 -14.53
N ARG A 103 7.08 25.51 -15.41
CA ARG A 103 5.74 26.08 -15.43
C ARG A 103 5.01 25.54 -16.65
N SER A 104 4.05 24.66 -16.39
CA SER A 104 3.23 24.02 -17.41
C SER A 104 2.54 25.05 -18.31
N SER A 105 3.00 25.15 -19.55
CA SER A 105 2.14 25.44 -20.67
C SER A 105 2.80 24.98 -21.97
N ALA A 106 2.01 24.30 -22.80
CA ALA A 106 2.32 24.12 -24.22
C ALA A 106 2.61 25.46 -24.94
N ALA A 107 2.35 26.60 -24.28
CA ALA A 107 2.60 27.93 -24.77
C ALA A 107 4.08 28.30 -24.94
N VAL A 108 5.04 27.67 -24.22
CA VAL A 108 6.45 28.10 -24.30
C VAL A 108 7.09 27.81 -25.67
N PRO A 109 7.02 26.58 -26.22
CA PRO A 109 7.47 26.32 -27.60
C PRO A 109 6.69 27.16 -28.63
N VAL A 110 5.38 27.34 -28.43
CA VAL A 110 4.54 28.17 -29.31
C VAL A 110 5.02 29.62 -29.31
N MET A 111 5.33 30.22 -28.15
CA MET A 111 5.88 31.58 -28.08
C MET A 111 7.24 31.71 -28.76
N ILE A 112 8.11 30.70 -28.63
CA ILE A 112 9.41 30.68 -29.33
C ILE A 112 9.19 30.66 -30.85
N VAL A 113 8.30 29.79 -31.34
CA VAL A 113 7.96 29.68 -32.76
C VAL A 113 7.36 31.00 -33.28
N VAL A 114 6.41 31.59 -32.55
CA VAL A 114 5.80 32.89 -32.91
C VAL A 114 6.85 33.99 -32.93
N GLY A 115 7.75 34.05 -31.94
CA GLY A 115 8.82 35.05 -31.88
C GLY A 115 9.83 34.93 -33.02
N LEU A 116 10.28 33.71 -33.33
CA LEU A 116 11.17 33.44 -34.47
C LEU A 116 10.51 33.77 -35.80
N THR A 117 9.22 33.43 -35.96
CA THR A 117 8.45 33.73 -37.17
C THR A 117 8.27 35.23 -37.36
N ALA A 118 7.92 35.97 -36.29
CA ALA A 118 7.80 37.43 -36.33
C ALA A 118 9.15 38.11 -36.64
N THR A 119 10.24 37.62 -36.05
CA THR A 119 11.60 38.11 -36.33
C THR A 119 11.97 37.89 -37.79
N SER A 120 11.69 36.69 -38.32
CA SER A 120 11.92 36.38 -39.73
C SER A 120 11.09 37.26 -40.66
N LEU A 121 9.80 37.44 -40.38
CA LEU A 121 8.91 38.27 -41.19
C LEU A 121 9.41 39.73 -41.24
N TYR A 122 9.79 40.29 -40.09
CA TYR A 122 10.30 41.65 -39.99
C TYR A 122 11.61 41.85 -40.79
N LEU A 123 12.58 40.97 -40.58
CA LEU A 123 13.90 41.06 -41.22
C LEU A 123 13.83 40.78 -42.73
N ALA A 124 13.02 39.81 -43.16
CA ALA A 124 12.81 39.51 -44.58
C ALA A 124 12.09 40.66 -45.29
N LEU A 125 11.01 41.19 -44.70
CA LEU A 125 10.26 42.31 -45.28
C LEU A 125 11.14 43.56 -45.40
N SER A 126 11.96 43.82 -44.38
CA SER A 126 12.91 44.93 -44.38
C SER A 126 14.02 44.75 -45.43
N SER A 127 14.44 43.51 -45.69
CA SER A 127 15.44 43.18 -46.73
C SER A 127 14.89 43.32 -48.14
N PHE A 128 13.61 43.03 -48.36
CA PHE A 128 12.97 43.15 -49.68
C PHE A 128 12.34 44.52 -49.93
N TRP A 129 12.23 45.40 -48.92
CA TRP A 129 11.48 46.67 -48.98
C TRP A 129 11.85 47.59 -50.16
N ARG A 130 13.10 47.53 -50.65
CA ARG A 130 13.59 48.34 -51.78
C ARG A 130 13.85 47.54 -53.06
N CYS A 131 13.43 46.28 -53.12
CA CYS A 131 13.50 45.46 -54.33
C CYS A 131 12.24 45.69 -55.18
N THR A 132 12.22 46.80 -55.91
CA THR A 132 11.03 47.30 -56.63
C THR A 132 11.42 47.75 -58.04
N ASN A 133 10.63 47.41 -59.05
CA ASN A 133 10.76 47.89 -60.42
C ASN A 133 9.35 48.08 -61.04
N ASN A 134 9.26 48.39 -62.34
CA ASN A 134 7.97 48.61 -63.00
C ASN A 134 7.03 47.39 -62.97
N ASP A 135 7.59 46.17 -62.86
CA ASP A 135 6.83 44.91 -62.81
C ASP A 135 6.66 44.37 -61.37
N HIS A 136 7.28 45.02 -60.38
CA HIS A 136 7.29 44.62 -58.97
C HIS A 136 6.93 45.79 -58.04
N PRO A 137 5.64 45.94 -57.67
CA PRO A 137 5.13 47.05 -56.87
C PRO A 137 5.77 47.16 -55.48
N THR A 138 5.88 48.40 -54.99
CA THR A 138 6.62 48.77 -53.77
C THR A 138 6.11 48.16 -52.46
N LEU A 139 4.86 47.70 -52.42
CA LEU A 139 4.27 47.05 -51.24
C LEU A 139 4.04 45.55 -51.45
N ILE A 140 3.58 45.16 -52.64
CA ILE A 140 3.05 43.80 -52.90
C ILE A 140 4.20 42.80 -53.06
N SER A 141 5.25 43.13 -53.81
CA SER A 141 6.36 42.21 -54.08
C SER A 141 7.16 41.84 -52.82
N PRO A 142 7.56 42.79 -51.94
CA PRO A 142 8.23 42.45 -50.69
C PRO A 142 7.40 41.56 -49.77
N LEU A 143 6.08 41.75 -49.74
CA LEU A 143 5.15 40.91 -48.97
C LEU A 143 5.08 39.49 -49.55
N LEU A 144 4.96 39.33 -50.86
CA LEU A 144 4.91 38.02 -51.51
C LEU A 144 6.20 37.22 -51.35
N TRP A 145 7.36 37.87 -51.47
CA TRP A 145 8.65 37.20 -51.27
C TRP A 145 8.91 36.85 -49.80
N THR A 146 8.47 37.70 -48.87
CA THR A 146 8.48 37.37 -47.43
C THR A 146 7.55 36.18 -47.13
N ALA A 147 6.39 36.09 -47.76
CA ALA A 147 5.47 34.96 -47.61
C ALA A 147 6.04 33.66 -48.21
N SER A 148 6.82 33.74 -49.29
CA SER A 148 7.55 32.59 -49.86
C SER A 148 8.52 31.97 -48.84
N LEU A 149 9.22 32.80 -48.07
CA LEU A 149 10.15 32.36 -47.03
C LEU A 149 9.46 31.53 -45.93
N VAL A 150 8.24 31.92 -45.53
CA VAL A 150 7.43 31.16 -44.56
C VAL A 150 6.93 29.84 -45.12
N LYS A 151 6.70 29.76 -46.44
CA LYS A 151 6.36 28.51 -47.14
C LYS A 151 7.56 27.58 -47.35
N GLY A 152 8.76 27.96 -46.90
CA GLY A 152 9.99 27.18 -47.06
C GLY A 152 10.82 27.54 -48.29
N GLY A 153 10.47 28.61 -49.01
CA GLY A 153 11.25 29.13 -50.14
C GLY A 153 12.48 29.91 -49.67
N ILE A 154 13.64 29.26 -49.64
CA ILE A 154 14.92 29.85 -49.17
C ILE A 154 15.75 30.46 -50.31
N GLY A 155 15.29 30.33 -51.56
CA GLY A 155 16.01 30.79 -52.74
C GLY A 155 16.19 32.31 -52.81
N ASP A 156 17.18 32.74 -53.60
CA ASP A 156 17.34 34.15 -53.95
C ASP A 156 16.26 34.57 -54.95
N VAL A 157 15.83 35.81 -54.85
CA VAL A 157 14.79 36.38 -55.72
C VAL A 157 15.46 37.19 -56.82
N SER A 158 15.08 36.96 -58.07
CA SER A 158 15.53 37.75 -59.22
C SER A 158 14.53 38.85 -59.56
N LEU A 159 15.03 40.07 -59.76
CA LEU A 159 14.30 41.14 -60.43
C LEU A 159 14.62 41.07 -61.93
N ASP A 160 13.59 41.04 -62.77
CA ASP A 160 13.76 40.99 -64.22
C ASP A 160 14.65 42.16 -64.71
N GLY A 161 15.66 41.82 -65.52
CA GLY A 161 16.63 42.76 -66.10
C GLY A 161 17.73 43.30 -65.16
N THR A 162 17.70 43.04 -63.84
CA THR A 162 18.67 43.61 -62.87
C THR A 162 19.41 42.57 -62.01
N GLY A 163 19.02 41.29 -62.09
CA GLY A 163 19.68 40.19 -61.38
C GLY A 163 19.11 39.96 -59.97
N MET A 164 19.87 39.27 -59.11
CA MET A 164 19.45 38.93 -57.75
C MET A 164 19.23 40.20 -56.90
N CYS A 165 18.12 40.25 -56.15
CA CYS A 165 17.83 41.35 -55.22
C CYS A 165 17.41 40.81 -53.85
N PRO A 166 17.94 41.38 -52.75
CA PRO A 166 18.98 42.42 -52.66
C PRO A 166 20.41 41.92 -52.94
N LYS A 167 21.27 42.75 -53.57
CA LYS A 167 22.70 42.45 -53.83
C LYS A 167 23.62 43.58 -53.34
N PRO A 168 24.53 43.35 -52.38
CA PRO A 168 24.80 42.08 -51.70
C PRO A 168 23.66 41.67 -50.75
N THR A 169 23.51 40.37 -50.51
CA THR A 169 22.49 39.80 -49.62
C THR A 169 22.71 40.29 -48.18
N PRO A 170 21.81 41.09 -47.59
CA PRO A 170 22.01 41.68 -46.29
C PRO A 170 22.00 40.59 -45.20
N THR A 171 22.82 40.78 -44.17
CA THR A 171 22.88 39.92 -42.97
C THR A 171 21.48 39.65 -42.38
N ALA A 172 20.58 40.63 -42.44
CA ALA A 172 19.19 40.51 -41.99
C ALA A 172 18.44 39.36 -42.68
N LEU A 173 18.63 39.17 -43.99
CA LEU A 173 17.96 38.12 -44.75
C LEU A 173 18.49 36.72 -44.39
N GLU A 174 19.79 36.59 -44.15
CA GLU A 174 20.41 35.33 -43.69
C GLU A 174 19.95 34.96 -42.28
N VAL A 175 19.87 35.94 -41.37
CA VAL A 175 19.30 35.73 -40.02
C VAL A 175 17.82 35.35 -40.11
N ALA A 176 17.05 35.95 -41.03
CA ALA A 176 15.64 35.58 -41.26
C ALA A 176 15.49 34.14 -41.75
N ARG A 177 16.31 33.72 -42.73
CA ARG A 177 16.37 32.35 -43.26
C ARG A 177 16.65 31.32 -42.15
N LEU A 178 17.63 31.59 -41.28
CA LEU A 178 17.94 30.71 -40.16
C LEU A 178 16.82 30.68 -39.10
N ALA A 179 16.22 31.82 -38.80
CA ALA A 179 15.14 31.93 -37.81
C ALA A 179 13.88 31.16 -38.24
N ILE A 180 13.49 31.23 -39.51
CA ILE A 180 12.31 30.49 -40.01
C ILE A 180 12.57 28.98 -40.07
N VAL A 181 13.76 28.54 -40.48
CA VAL A 181 14.13 27.12 -40.48
C VAL A 181 14.11 26.56 -39.06
N ALA A 182 14.65 27.31 -38.10
CA ALA A 182 14.58 26.96 -36.68
C ALA A 182 13.14 26.90 -36.17
N ALA A 183 12.28 27.85 -36.55
CA ALA A 183 10.87 27.85 -36.15
C ALA A 183 10.11 26.62 -36.69
N ILE A 184 10.34 26.24 -37.95
CA ILE A 184 9.75 25.04 -38.57
C ILE A 184 10.24 23.77 -37.88
N PHE A 185 11.55 23.64 -37.66
CA PHE A 185 12.13 22.47 -37.02
C PHE A 185 11.65 22.30 -35.57
N ILE A 186 11.61 23.38 -34.79
CA ILE A 186 11.09 23.38 -33.41
C ILE A 186 9.60 23.00 -33.39
N SER A 187 8.82 23.45 -34.38
CA SER A 187 7.40 23.09 -34.52
C SER A 187 7.23 21.59 -34.80
N ILE A 188 7.98 21.03 -35.75
CA ILE A 188 7.96 19.60 -36.08
C ILE A 188 8.39 18.75 -34.88
N VAL A 189 9.51 19.09 -34.23
CA VAL A 189 10.00 18.39 -33.03
C VAL A 189 8.98 18.49 -31.90
N GLY A 190 8.29 19.63 -31.75
CA GLY A 190 7.23 19.81 -30.76
C GLY A 190 6.06 18.85 -30.96
N VAL A 191 5.56 18.72 -32.20
CA VAL A 191 4.47 17.83 -32.58
C VAL A 191 4.89 16.36 -32.44
N VAL A 192 6.05 15.98 -32.97
CA VAL A 192 6.59 14.61 -32.88
C VAL A 192 6.82 14.23 -31.41
N ALA A 193 7.40 15.11 -30.60
CA ALA A 193 7.58 14.85 -29.18
C ALA A 193 6.24 14.68 -28.45
N ALA A 194 5.18 15.40 -28.82
CA ALA A 194 3.86 15.23 -28.22
C ALA A 194 3.23 13.86 -28.58
N ALA A 195 3.28 13.46 -29.86
CA ALA A 195 2.77 12.16 -30.30
C ALA A 195 3.58 10.96 -29.75
N PHE A 196 4.91 11.09 -29.74
CA PHE A 196 5.81 10.05 -29.21
C PHE A 196 5.73 9.93 -27.68
N ARG A 197 5.31 11.00 -26.97
CA ARG A 197 5.14 10.99 -25.51
C ARG A 197 4.09 9.98 -25.05
N ALA A 198 2.91 9.95 -25.68
CA ALA A 198 1.84 9.01 -25.34
C ALA A 198 2.27 7.54 -25.59
N GLN A 199 2.96 7.28 -26.70
CA GLN A 199 3.49 5.95 -27.01
C GLN A 199 4.62 5.53 -26.06
N SER A 200 5.50 6.47 -25.69
CA SER A 200 6.59 6.25 -24.73
C SER A 200 6.07 5.84 -23.36
N ASP A 201 5.04 6.52 -22.83
CA ASP A 201 4.47 6.18 -21.53
C ASP A 201 3.85 4.78 -21.53
N ARG A 202 3.14 4.41 -22.60
CA ARG A 202 2.58 3.06 -22.78
C ARG A 202 3.66 1.98 -22.85
N LEU A 203 4.75 2.23 -23.58
CA LEU A 203 5.87 1.29 -23.70
C LEU A 203 6.59 1.13 -22.35
N ARG A 204 6.88 2.24 -21.66
CA ARG A 204 7.53 2.22 -20.34
C ARG A 204 6.68 1.50 -19.30
N ALA A 205 5.36 1.70 -19.32
CA ALA A 205 4.42 0.96 -18.47
C ALA A 205 4.47 -0.56 -18.76
N ALA A 206 4.51 -0.95 -20.03
CA ALA A 206 4.59 -2.37 -20.42
C ALA A 206 5.93 -3.05 -20.07
N LEU A 207 7.04 -2.29 -20.06
CA LEU A 207 8.37 -2.81 -19.76
C LEU A 207 8.71 -2.82 -18.26
N ALA A 208 7.98 -2.06 -17.43
CA ALA A 208 8.17 -2.00 -15.98
C ALA A 208 8.05 -3.37 -15.31
N ARG A 209 8.91 -3.65 -14.32
CA ARG A 209 8.95 -4.96 -13.62
C ARG A 209 7.87 -5.11 -12.56
N SER A 210 7.40 -4.00 -11.99
CA SER A 210 6.27 -3.91 -11.06
C SER A 210 5.54 -2.60 -11.35
N VAL A 211 4.21 -2.64 -11.28
CA VAL A 211 3.36 -1.51 -11.65
C VAL A 211 2.30 -1.27 -10.58
N THR A 212 2.22 -0.05 -10.09
CA THR A 212 1.08 0.42 -9.32
C THR A 212 0.16 1.20 -10.26
N VAL A 213 -1.10 0.79 -10.36
CA VAL A 213 -2.07 1.39 -11.28
C VAL A 213 -3.06 2.24 -10.51
N VAL A 214 -3.27 3.46 -10.97
CA VAL A 214 -4.35 4.35 -10.54
C VAL A 214 -5.32 4.47 -11.70
N VAL A 215 -6.59 4.16 -11.48
CA VAL A 215 -7.65 4.25 -12.49
C VAL A 215 -8.58 5.38 -12.11
N ASP A 216 -8.74 6.29 -13.06
CA ASP A 216 -9.49 7.53 -12.90
C ASP A 216 -8.87 8.49 -11.89
N LEU A 217 -9.18 9.78 -12.05
CA LEU A 217 -8.69 10.83 -11.17
C LEU A 217 -9.54 12.09 -11.32
N ASP A 218 -9.84 12.72 -10.19
CA ASP A 218 -10.46 14.04 -10.11
C ASP A 218 -9.61 14.99 -9.25
N ASP A 219 -10.11 16.22 -9.07
CA ASP A 219 -9.35 17.25 -8.36
C ASP A 219 -9.17 16.92 -6.87
N ASP A 220 -10.12 16.21 -6.26
CA ASP A 220 -10.01 15.80 -4.85
C ASP A 220 -8.98 14.66 -4.69
N SER A 221 -8.95 13.69 -5.61
CA SER A 221 -8.04 12.51 -5.56
C SER A 221 -6.64 12.78 -6.11
N ALA A 222 -6.44 13.88 -6.86
CA ALA A 222 -5.13 14.28 -7.37
C ALA A 222 -4.05 14.35 -6.28
N SER A 223 -4.45 14.77 -5.08
CA SER A 223 -3.60 14.86 -3.89
C SER A 223 -2.97 13.52 -3.47
N MET A 224 -3.56 12.39 -3.84
CA MET A 224 -3.07 11.05 -3.49
C MET A 224 -1.86 10.60 -4.32
N ILE A 225 -1.64 11.19 -5.49
CA ILE A 225 -0.61 10.72 -6.44
C ILE A 225 0.81 10.90 -5.88
N GLY A 226 1.08 12.02 -5.20
CA GLY A 226 2.37 12.27 -4.55
C GLY A 226 2.70 11.22 -3.48
N PRO A 227 1.82 11.01 -2.48
CA PRO A 227 1.96 9.93 -1.51
C PRO A 227 2.13 8.54 -2.14
N ILE A 228 1.32 8.17 -3.14
CA ILE A 228 1.42 6.88 -3.83
C ILE A 228 2.77 6.73 -4.53
N ALA A 229 3.28 7.80 -5.16
CA ALA A 229 4.58 7.75 -5.84
C ALA A 229 5.75 7.48 -4.87
N ARG A 230 5.63 7.90 -3.60
CA ARG A 230 6.66 7.67 -2.58
C ARG A 230 6.69 6.24 -2.04
N THR A 231 5.59 5.50 -2.13
CA THR A 231 5.50 4.12 -1.64
C THR A 231 5.85 3.08 -2.71
N LEU A 232 6.18 3.51 -3.94
CA LEU A 232 6.57 2.62 -5.02
C LEU A 232 7.88 1.88 -4.72
N HIS A 233 7.97 0.64 -5.21
CA HIS A 233 9.23 -0.08 -5.25
C HIS A 233 10.29 0.75 -6.02
N PRO A 234 11.59 0.73 -5.65
CA PRO A 234 12.64 1.49 -6.36
C PRO A 234 12.77 1.25 -7.88
N ARG A 235 12.12 0.21 -8.41
CA ARG A 235 12.07 -0.15 -9.85
C ARG A 235 10.63 -0.28 -10.36
N GLY A 236 9.65 0.19 -9.58
CA GLY A 236 8.24 0.19 -9.91
C GLY A 236 7.88 1.39 -10.77
N ALA A 237 6.79 1.28 -11.53
CA ALA A 237 6.21 2.38 -12.26
C ALA A 237 4.82 2.71 -11.72
N LEU A 238 4.51 4.00 -11.58
CA LEU A 238 3.15 4.48 -11.37
C LEU A 238 2.49 4.70 -12.72
N VAL A 239 1.38 4.00 -12.96
CA VAL A 239 0.60 4.11 -14.19
C VAL A 239 -0.75 4.73 -13.85
N LEU A 240 -1.07 5.84 -14.50
CA LEU A 240 -2.37 6.50 -14.39
C LEU A 240 -3.19 6.18 -15.63
N VAL A 241 -4.29 5.46 -15.45
CA VAL A 241 -5.26 5.18 -16.50
C VAL A 241 -6.36 6.23 -16.43
N ALA A 242 -6.50 7.01 -17.49
CA ALA A 242 -7.47 8.10 -17.58
C ALA A 242 -8.12 8.13 -18.97
N ASP A 243 -9.36 8.60 -19.04
CA ASP A 243 -10.08 8.78 -20.31
C ASP A 243 -9.60 10.05 -21.04
N ASP A 244 -9.48 11.14 -20.29
CA ASP A 244 -8.97 12.43 -20.76
C ASP A 244 -7.54 12.71 -20.24
N PRO A 245 -6.50 12.63 -21.10
CA PRO A 245 -5.12 12.89 -20.72
C PRO A 245 -4.78 14.37 -20.52
N ASP A 246 -5.67 15.30 -20.90
CA ASP A 246 -5.48 16.75 -20.86
C ASP A 246 -6.12 17.40 -19.62
N LYS A 247 -6.91 16.65 -18.85
CA LYS A 247 -7.44 17.08 -17.55
C LYS A 247 -6.31 17.59 -16.63
N ALA A 248 -6.53 18.72 -15.96
CA ALA A 248 -5.50 19.42 -15.18
C ALA A 248 -4.85 18.54 -14.11
N CYS A 249 -5.64 17.74 -13.38
CA CYS A 249 -5.15 16.80 -12.38
C CYS A 249 -4.28 15.66 -12.98
N VAL A 250 -4.60 15.20 -14.19
CA VAL A 250 -3.81 14.19 -14.93
C VAL A 250 -2.47 14.79 -15.37
N ALA A 251 -2.48 16.04 -15.84
CA ALA A 251 -1.26 16.76 -16.20
C ALA A 251 -0.33 17.00 -15.00
N GLU A 252 -0.87 17.32 -13.82
CA GLU A 252 -0.10 17.42 -12.56
C GLU A 252 0.47 16.05 -12.15
N SER A 253 -0.34 15.00 -12.20
CA SER A 253 0.09 13.63 -11.88
C SER A 253 1.27 13.17 -12.74
N ARG A 254 1.27 13.56 -14.02
CA ARG A 254 2.38 13.30 -14.94
C ARG A 254 3.66 14.02 -14.51
N ARG A 255 3.58 15.25 -13.95
CA ARG A 255 4.74 15.97 -13.37
C ARG A 255 5.31 15.25 -12.16
N LEU A 256 4.47 14.56 -11.38
CA LEU A 256 4.86 13.71 -10.26
C LEU A 256 5.44 12.34 -10.69
N GLY A 257 5.60 12.11 -12.00
CA GLY A 257 6.27 10.93 -12.54
C GLY A 257 5.33 9.80 -12.96
N ALA A 258 4.01 9.98 -12.88
CA ALA A 258 3.05 8.99 -13.38
C ALA A 258 3.17 8.84 -14.92
N ARG A 259 3.00 7.61 -15.41
CA ARG A 259 2.90 7.28 -16.83
C ARG A 259 1.44 7.23 -17.21
N VAL A 260 1.00 8.10 -18.11
CA VAL A 260 -0.43 8.20 -18.44
C VAL A 260 -0.77 7.25 -19.58
N VAL A 261 -1.76 6.39 -19.36
CA VAL A 261 -2.29 5.45 -20.35
C VAL A 261 -3.74 5.83 -20.61
N GLN A 262 -4.02 6.31 -21.82
CA GLN A 262 -5.37 6.68 -22.20
C GLN A 262 -6.22 5.43 -22.48
N VAL A 263 -7.39 5.34 -21.86
CA VAL A 263 -8.37 4.26 -22.06
C VAL A 263 -9.77 4.85 -21.99
N SER A 264 -10.61 4.57 -22.99
CA SER A 264 -12.03 4.93 -22.95
C SER A 264 -12.75 4.10 -21.89
N PHE A 265 -13.43 4.78 -20.97
CA PHE A 265 -14.16 4.14 -19.88
C PHE A 265 -15.56 3.65 -20.28
N ASP A 266 -16.05 3.99 -21.47
CA ASP A 266 -17.32 3.50 -22.03
C ASP A 266 -17.32 1.98 -22.22
N ARG A 267 -16.13 1.38 -22.33
CA ARG A 267 -15.92 -0.05 -22.55
C ARG A 267 -14.99 -0.62 -21.46
N PRO A 268 -15.55 -1.06 -20.32
CA PRO A 268 -14.77 -1.55 -19.17
C PRO A 268 -13.75 -2.65 -19.53
N GLU A 269 -14.05 -3.50 -20.50
CA GLU A 269 -13.18 -4.57 -20.99
C GLU A 269 -11.84 -4.05 -21.56
N MET A 270 -11.83 -2.81 -22.08
CA MET A 270 -10.61 -2.18 -22.61
C MET A 270 -9.60 -1.89 -21.50
N LEU A 271 -10.06 -1.66 -20.27
CA LEU A 271 -9.21 -1.45 -19.09
C LEU A 271 -8.24 -2.61 -18.90
N ALA A 272 -8.74 -3.84 -18.99
CA ALA A 272 -7.99 -5.08 -18.72
C ALA A 272 -7.11 -5.57 -19.90
N SER A 273 -7.12 -4.87 -21.04
CA SER A 273 -6.42 -5.30 -22.27
C SER A 273 -4.90 -5.12 -22.24
N HIS A 274 -4.38 -4.34 -21.29
CA HIS A 274 -2.96 -3.95 -21.25
C HIS A 274 -2.03 -5.01 -20.62
N ARG A 275 -0.79 -5.08 -21.10
CA ARG A 275 0.18 -6.10 -20.63
C ARG A 275 0.68 -5.88 -19.20
N PHE A 276 0.62 -4.64 -18.69
CA PHE A 276 1.16 -4.29 -17.37
C PHE A 276 0.38 -4.91 -16.20
N TRP A 277 -0.87 -5.34 -16.40
CA TRP A 277 -1.69 -6.00 -15.38
C TRP A 277 -1.04 -7.26 -14.80
N ARG A 278 -0.25 -7.99 -15.58
CA ARG A 278 0.48 -9.19 -15.11
C ARG A 278 1.59 -8.89 -14.10
N ARG A 279 1.96 -7.60 -13.93
CA ARG A 279 3.02 -7.13 -13.03
C ARG A 279 2.46 -6.16 -11.99
N LEU A 280 1.16 -6.23 -11.73
CA LEU A 280 0.47 -5.37 -10.79
C LEU A 280 1.03 -5.59 -9.38
N SER A 281 1.38 -4.50 -8.72
CA SER A 281 1.84 -4.46 -7.32
C SER A 281 0.93 -3.63 -6.42
N GLY A 282 -0.05 -2.92 -6.98
CA GLY A 282 -1.07 -2.17 -6.25
C GLY A 282 -2.09 -1.56 -7.22
N LEU A 283 -3.34 -1.45 -6.81
CA LEU A 283 -4.44 -0.90 -7.59
C LEU A 283 -5.21 0.15 -6.79
N TYR A 284 -5.43 1.31 -7.41
CA TYR A 284 -6.27 2.39 -6.87
C TYR A 284 -7.39 2.67 -7.86
N LEU A 285 -8.63 2.62 -7.40
CA LEU A 285 -9.82 2.94 -8.19
C LEU A 285 -10.46 4.19 -7.59
N LEU A 286 -10.28 5.34 -8.24
CA LEU A 286 -10.51 6.66 -7.62
C LEU A 286 -11.67 7.46 -8.25
N SER A 287 -12.56 6.81 -9.01
CA SER A 287 -13.78 7.47 -9.48
C SER A 287 -14.60 7.97 -8.29
N ALA A 288 -15.23 9.14 -8.43
CA ALA A 288 -16.16 9.66 -7.42
C ALA A 288 -17.41 8.77 -7.28
N ASP A 289 -17.76 8.01 -8.32
CA ASP A 289 -18.82 7.00 -8.25
C ASP A 289 -18.26 5.64 -7.83
N ALA A 290 -18.69 5.19 -6.65
CA ALA A 290 -18.29 3.90 -6.08
C ALA A 290 -18.73 2.72 -6.95
N SER A 291 -19.92 2.77 -7.57
CA SER A 291 -20.43 1.69 -8.40
C SER A 291 -19.56 1.47 -9.64
N THR A 292 -19.12 2.55 -10.28
CA THR A 292 -18.13 2.51 -11.37
C THR A 292 -16.82 1.87 -10.94
N ASN A 293 -16.32 2.17 -9.73
CA ASN A 293 -15.11 1.52 -9.22
C ASN A 293 -15.31 0.01 -9.05
N LEU A 294 -16.43 -0.43 -8.47
CA LEU A 294 -16.72 -1.85 -8.27
C LEU A 294 -16.89 -2.61 -9.59
N LEU A 295 -17.51 -1.99 -10.60
CA LEU A 295 -17.59 -2.57 -11.94
C LEU A 295 -16.18 -2.79 -12.53
N ARG A 296 -15.32 -1.77 -12.47
CA ARG A 296 -13.93 -1.85 -12.97
C ARG A 296 -13.11 -2.89 -12.20
N LEU A 297 -13.31 -2.98 -10.88
CA LEU A 297 -12.69 -4.01 -10.05
C LEU A 297 -13.04 -5.41 -10.55
N SER A 298 -14.33 -5.68 -10.81
CA SER A 298 -14.76 -7.01 -11.26
C SER A 298 -14.09 -7.43 -12.58
N VAL A 299 -13.95 -6.52 -13.54
CA VAL A 299 -13.27 -6.76 -14.82
C VAL A 299 -11.77 -7.02 -14.62
N VAL A 300 -11.10 -6.25 -13.76
CA VAL A 300 -9.67 -6.43 -13.47
C VAL A 300 -9.43 -7.75 -12.71
N SER A 301 -10.26 -8.06 -11.71
CA SER A 301 -10.22 -9.32 -10.96
C SER A 301 -10.36 -10.53 -11.88
N GLN A 302 -11.37 -10.56 -12.76
CA GLN A 302 -11.57 -11.64 -13.71
C GLN A 302 -10.34 -11.84 -14.63
N ARG A 303 -9.69 -10.74 -15.02
CA ARG A 303 -8.47 -10.82 -15.84
C ARG A 303 -7.27 -11.39 -15.07
N LEU A 304 -7.18 -11.09 -13.78
CA LEU A 304 -6.07 -11.50 -12.92
C LEU A 304 -6.27 -12.87 -12.28
N ALA A 305 -7.50 -13.38 -12.20
CA ALA A 305 -7.81 -14.69 -11.60
C ALA A 305 -6.90 -15.84 -12.11
N PRO A 306 -6.59 -15.98 -13.41
CA PRO A 306 -5.69 -17.03 -13.90
C PRO A 306 -4.21 -16.85 -13.52
N VAL A 307 -3.82 -15.64 -13.10
CA VAL A 307 -2.45 -15.26 -12.73
C VAL A 307 -2.36 -14.91 -11.24
N ALA A 308 -3.42 -15.22 -10.46
CA ALA A 308 -3.52 -14.89 -9.06
C ALA A 308 -2.29 -15.42 -8.31
N THR A 309 -1.51 -14.50 -7.76
CA THR A 309 -0.18 -14.81 -7.21
C THR A 309 -0.28 -15.35 -5.78
N ARG A 310 0.81 -15.91 -5.23
CA ARG A 310 0.94 -16.30 -3.81
C ARG A 310 0.88 -15.10 -2.82
N ARG A 311 0.44 -13.91 -3.25
CA ARG A 311 0.48 -12.68 -2.46
C ARG A 311 -0.75 -11.84 -2.73
N ARG A 312 -1.27 -11.22 -1.66
CA ARG A 312 -2.30 -10.17 -1.74
C ARG A 312 -1.70 -8.87 -2.31
N ILE A 313 -2.38 -8.32 -3.31
CA ILE A 313 -2.08 -7.06 -3.96
C ILE A 313 -2.89 -5.96 -3.27
N PRO A 314 -2.28 -4.86 -2.81
CA PRO A 314 -3.01 -3.72 -2.27
C PRO A 314 -4.06 -3.21 -3.26
N LEU A 315 -5.30 -3.05 -2.78
CA LEU A 315 -6.42 -2.50 -3.51
C LEU A 315 -7.04 -1.37 -2.67
N ILE A 316 -7.06 -0.16 -3.21
CA ILE A 316 -7.74 0.98 -2.60
C ILE A 316 -8.89 1.42 -3.50
N VAL A 317 -10.11 1.36 -2.97
CA VAL A 317 -11.32 1.78 -3.70
C VAL A 317 -11.88 3.05 -3.08
N ARG A 318 -12.15 4.07 -3.90
CA ARG A 318 -12.86 5.25 -3.42
C ARG A 318 -14.33 4.89 -3.18
N ILE A 319 -14.75 5.03 -1.92
CA ILE A 319 -16.13 4.90 -1.45
C ILE A 319 -16.33 6.02 -0.43
N ASP A 320 -16.96 7.11 -0.84
CA ASP A 320 -17.06 8.29 0.01
C ASP A 320 -18.03 8.09 1.19
N ASP A 321 -19.11 7.30 1.03
CA ASP A 321 -20.03 6.99 2.12
C ASP A 321 -19.37 6.07 3.18
N PRO A 322 -19.22 6.52 4.45
CA PRO A 322 -18.51 5.74 5.48
C PRO A 322 -19.17 4.41 5.87
N TRP A 323 -20.49 4.27 5.71
CA TRP A 323 -21.19 3.01 6.00
C TRP A 323 -21.01 2.01 4.87
N ILE A 324 -21.19 2.45 3.62
CA ILE A 324 -20.95 1.59 2.46
C ILE A 324 -19.49 1.15 2.43
N ALA A 325 -18.56 2.07 2.72
CA ALA A 325 -17.13 1.77 2.82
C ALA A 325 -16.85 0.65 3.83
N GLU A 326 -17.42 0.75 5.03
CA GLU A 326 -17.23 -0.25 6.07
C GLU A 326 -17.91 -1.59 5.76
N ALA A 327 -19.15 -1.55 5.28
CA ALA A 327 -19.87 -2.75 4.86
C ALA A 327 -19.09 -3.48 3.75
N TRP A 328 -18.56 -2.74 2.78
CA TRP A 328 -17.74 -3.28 1.72
C TRP A 328 -16.42 -3.88 2.25
N ARG A 329 -15.70 -3.18 3.15
CA ARG A 329 -14.50 -3.74 3.82
C ARG A 329 -14.83 -5.06 4.53
N ALA A 330 -15.92 -5.10 5.31
CA ALA A 330 -16.35 -6.30 6.01
C ALA A 330 -16.63 -7.46 5.04
N GLN A 331 -17.22 -7.19 3.87
CA GLN A 331 -17.43 -8.19 2.81
C GLN A 331 -16.12 -8.70 2.18
N GLN A 332 -15.06 -7.89 2.15
CA GLN A 332 -13.76 -8.33 1.62
C GLN A 332 -13.03 -9.33 2.54
N PHE A 333 -13.35 -9.30 3.83
CA PHE A 333 -12.69 -10.13 4.84
C PHE A 333 -13.59 -11.26 5.38
N GLY A 334 -14.92 -11.09 5.48
CA GLY A 334 -15.84 -12.03 6.17
C GLY A 334 -16.91 -12.78 5.34
N HIS A 335 -17.45 -13.85 5.94
CA HIS A 335 -18.64 -14.72 5.71
C HIS A 335 -19.04 -15.19 4.29
N HIS A 336 -18.66 -14.52 3.22
CA HIS A 336 -19.00 -14.92 1.84
C HIS A 336 -17.91 -15.81 1.23
N GLY A 337 -17.51 -16.86 1.97
CA GLY A 337 -16.40 -17.77 1.64
C GLY A 337 -16.54 -18.45 0.28
N GLY A 338 -15.50 -18.32 -0.56
CA GLY A 338 -15.35 -18.87 -1.92
C GLY A 338 -15.14 -17.83 -3.05
N GLY A 339 -15.00 -16.53 -2.72
CA GLY A 339 -15.17 -15.42 -3.65
C GLY A 339 -14.86 -14.05 -3.05
N SER A 340 -14.44 -14.00 -1.78
CA SER A 340 -13.42 -13.02 -1.42
C SER A 340 -12.25 -13.25 -2.36
N ASP A 341 -12.00 -12.29 -3.22
CA ASP A 341 -10.89 -12.37 -4.16
C ASP A 341 -9.61 -12.28 -3.33
N HIS A 342 -9.05 -13.45 -2.97
CA HIS A 342 -7.81 -13.59 -2.21
C HIS A 342 -6.61 -12.91 -2.89
N LEU A 343 -6.80 -12.42 -4.11
CA LEU A 343 -5.88 -11.54 -4.78
C LEU A 343 -5.69 -10.21 -4.05
N TRP A 344 -6.71 -9.64 -3.40
CA TRP A 344 -6.66 -8.25 -2.94
C TRP A 344 -6.42 -8.13 -1.43
N ALA A 345 -5.49 -7.28 -1.02
CA ALA A 345 -5.53 -6.64 0.30
C ALA A 345 -6.36 -5.36 0.15
N ALA A 346 -7.67 -5.51 0.33
CA ALA A 346 -8.64 -4.48 -0.01
C ALA A 346 -8.89 -3.50 1.13
N ASP A 347 -8.92 -2.23 0.80
CA ASP A 347 -9.32 -1.14 1.68
C ASP A 347 -10.02 -0.03 0.87
N THR A 348 -10.58 0.96 1.55
CA THR A 348 -11.26 2.08 0.92
C THR A 348 -10.70 3.42 1.34
N VAL A 349 -10.85 4.40 0.47
CA VAL A 349 -10.58 5.81 0.75
C VAL A 349 -11.87 6.62 0.60
N SER A 350 -12.05 7.60 1.48
CA SER A 350 -13.18 8.52 1.48
C SER A 350 -12.69 9.94 1.74
N ARG A 351 -13.32 10.93 1.09
CA ARG A 351 -13.09 12.34 1.43
C ARG A 351 -13.47 12.67 2.87
N TYR A 352 -14.44 11.97 3.45
CA TYR A 352 -14.89 12.20 4.83
C TYR A 352 -13.94 11.57 5.84
N GLU A 353 -13.53 10.31 5.63
CA GLU A 353 -12.55 9.64 6.49
C GLU A 353 -11.19 10.36 6.44
N ALA A 354 -10.72 10.75 5.25
CA ALA A 354 -9.47 11.52 5.11
C ALA A 354 -9.56 12.90 5.79
N THR A 355 -10.70 13.58 5.69
CA THR A 355 -10.90 14.87 6.37
C THR A 355 -10.98 14.71 7.87
N ALA A 356 -11.70 13.69 8.37
CA ALA A 356 -11.77 13.37 9.79
C ALA A 356 -10.38 13.09 10.36
N ARG A 357 -9.57 12.28 9.67
CA ARG A 357 -8.18 12.01 10.02
C ARG A 357 -7.34 13.28 10.14
N ARG A 358 -7.42 14.16 9.14
CA ARG A 358 -6.68 15.43 9.13
C ARG A 358 -7.10 16.34 10.28
N LEU A 359 -8.40 16.49 10.53
CA LEU A 359 -8.92 17.33 11.61
C LEU A 359 -8.53 16.79 12.99
N VAL A 360 -8.71 15.49 13.22
CA VAL A 360 -8.32 14.84 14.47
C VAL A 360 -6.82 14.99 14.70
N GLU A 361 -5.98 14.72 13.71
CA GLU A 361 -4.54 14.89 13.83
C GLU A 361 -4.13 16.34 14.13
N GLU A 362 -4.74 17.31 13.45
CA GLU A 362 -4.48 18.73 13.69
C GLU A 362 -4.87 19.16 15.12
N ILE A 363 -6.01 18.67 15.62
CA ILE A 363 -6.47 18.93 16.99
C ILE A 363 -5.50 18.28 18.01
N LEU A 364 -5.09 17.03 17.77
CA LEU A 364 -4.22 16.29 18.67
C LEU A 364 -2.78 16.84 18.74
N ARG A 365 -2.35 17.66 17.77
CA ARG A 365 -1.10 18.44 17.90
C ARG A 365 -1.12 19.35 19.12
N ASN A 366 -2.29 19.85 19.50
CA ASN A 366 -2.48 20.51 20.79
C ASN A 366 -2.81 19.47 21.87
N LYS A 367 -1.76 18.95 22.50
CA LYS A 367 -1.82 17.95 23.59
C LYS A 367 -2.65 18.38 24.81
N ALA A 368 -3.03 19.65 24.91
CA ALA A 368 -3.87 20.12 25.99
C ALA A 368 -5.36 19.86 25.76
N VAL A 369 -5.82 19.65 24.51
CA VAL A 369 -7.23 19.42 24.22
C VAL A 369 -7.72 18.12 24.85
N ARG A 370 -8.76 18.20 25.68
CA ARG A 370 -9.37 17.06 26.39
C ARG A 370 -10.78 16.73 25.92
N LEU A 371 -11.44 17.63 25.19
CA LEU A 371 -12.79 17.42 24.68
C LEU A 371 -12.94 17.96 23.26
N ILE A 372 -13.45 17.13 22.34
CA ILE A 372 -13.83 17.52 20.98
C ILE A 372 -15.36 17.55 20.89
N ILE A 373 -15.90 18.72 20.53
CA ILE A 373 -17.33 18.94 20.36
C ILE A 373 -17.65 18.99 18.86
N VAL A 374 -18.41 18.02 18.36
CA VAL A 374 -18.85 17.97 16.96
C VAL A 374 -20.28 18.47 16.85
N CYS A 375 -20.47 19.52 16.06
CA CYS A 375 -21.74 20.22 15.87
C CYS A 375 -22.35 19.86 14.52
N GLY A 376 -23.40 19.03 14.54
CA GLY A 376 -24.19 18.62 13.38
C GLY A 376 -24.12 17.13 13.07
N SER A 377 -25.04 16.70 12.22
CA SER A 377 -25.12 15.34 11.68
C SER A 377 -24.81 15.35 10.18
N SER A 378 -23.75 14.65 9.79
CA SER A 378 -23.38 14.40 8.39
C SER A 378 -22.51 13.15 8.28
N GLN A 379 -22.16 12.75 7.05
CA GLN A 379 -21.17 11.69 6.82
C GLN A 379 -19.81 12.01 7.49
N LEU A 380 -19.46 13.30 7.66
CA LEU A 380 -18.26 13.70 8.40
C LEU A 380 -18.39 13.39 9.90
N THR A 381 -19.57 13.57 10.51
CA THR A 381 -19.81 13.23 11.91
C THR A 381 -19.54 11.75 12.17
N LEU A 382 -20.06 10.85 11.31
CA LEU A 382 -19.77 9.41 11.41
C LEU A 382 -18.28 9.11 11.25
N ALA A 383 -17.62 9.75 10.29
CA ALA A 383 -16.19 9.58 10.05
C ALA A 383 -15.33 10.06 11.24
N LEU A 384 -15.70 11.16 11.89
CA LEU A 384 -15.04 11.68 13.09
C LEU A 384 -15.19 10.72 14.28
N CYS A 385 -16.40 10.20 14.51
CA CYS A 385 -16.63 9.17 15.54
C CYS A 385 -15.75 7.94 15.27
N ALA A 386 -15.74 7.45 14.03
CA ALA A 386 -14.95 6.28 13.65
C ALA A 386 -13.43 6.51 13.76
N GLU A 387 -12.92 7.68 13.35
CA GLU A 387 -11.50 8.02 13.43
C GLU A 387 -11.05 8.15 14.89
N LEU A 388 -11.80 8.85 15.75
CA LEU A 388 -11.43 8.97 17.18
C LEU A 388 -11.42 7.62 17.88
N ALA A 389 -12.42 6.78 17.61
CA ALA A 389 -12.44 5.41 18.07
C ALA A 389 -11.22 4.59 17.66
N LEU A 390 -10.84 4.70 16.38
CA LEU A 390 -9.64 4.07 15.86
C LEU A 390 -8.41 4.59 16.62
N ARG A 391 -8.26 5.91 16.80
CA ARG A 391 -7.12 6.48 17.55
C ARG A 391 -7.05 5.99 19.00
N HIS A 392 -8.18 5.85 19.68
CA HIS A 392 -8.21 5.27 21.03
C HIS A 392 -7.83 3.79 21.04
N ALA A 393 -8.24 3.00 20.03
CA ALA A 393 -7.80 1.62 19.89
C ALA A 393 -6.29 1.53 19.60
N GLU A 394 -5.77 2.37 18.71
CA GLU A 394 -4.34 2.46 18.41
C GLU A 394 -3.52 2.92 19.62
N HIS A 395 -4.00 3.89 20.39
CA HIS A 395 -3.33 4.37 21.61
C HIS A 395 -3.29 3.30 22.70
N ARG A 396 -4.37 2.51 22.86
CA ARG A 396 -4.37 1.33 23.75
C ARG A 396 -3.41 0.24 23.26
N PHE A 397 -3.29 0.05 21.95
CA PHE A 397 -2.34 -0.88 21.35
C PHE A 397 -0.89 -0.45 21.59
N HIS A 398 -0.61 0.83 21.38
CA HIS A 398 0.70 1.43 21.60
C HIS A 398 0.56 2.96 21.80
N ALA A 399 0.87 3.41 23.01
CA ALA A 399 1.05 4.82 23.33
C ALA A 399 2.56 5.11 23.51
N PRO A 400 3.11 6.11 22.80
CA PRO A 400 4.46 6.58 23.08
C PRO A 400 4.60 7.09 24.52
N GLU A 401 5.77 6.87 25.13
CA GLU A 401 6.05 7.29 26.50
C GLU A 401 5.82 8.80 26.70
N GLY A 402 5.02 9.13 27.72
CA GLY A 402 4.70 10.53 28.06
C GLY A 402 3.65 11.18 27.15
N GLU A 403 2.96 10.44 26.29
CA GLU A 403 1.77 10.96 25.62
C GLU A 403 0.56 11.00 26.55
N PRO A 404 -0.20 12.12 26.54
CA PRO A 404 -1.43 12.23 27.33
C PRO A 404 -2.55 11.40 26.72
N ASP A 405 -3.54 11.06 27.55
CA ASP A 405 -4.79 10.47 27.07
C ASP A 405 -5.46 11.34 25.99
N LEU A 406 -6.03 10.65 25.01
CA LEU A 406 -6.77 11.25 23.90
C LEU A 406 -8.07 11.92 24.39
N PRO A 407 -8.54 12.96 23.69
CA PRO A 407 -9.73 13.71 24.08
C PRO A 407 -11.02 12.90 23.93
N ALA A 408 -11.97 13.16 24.84
CA ALA A 408 -13.34 12.66 24.75
C ALA A 408 -14.10 13.30 23.58
N LEU A 409 -15.18 12.66 23.15
CA LEU A 409 -16.03 13.12 22.05
C LEU A 409 -17.43 13.48 22.55
N MET A 410 -17.91 14.67 22.18
CA MET A 410 -19.28 15.11 22.41
C MET A 410 -19.97 15.49 21.10
N LEU A 411 -21.15 14.93 20.86
CA LEU A 411 -21.98 15.23 19.70
C LEU A 411 -23.13 16.16 20.06
N ILE A 412 -23.32 17.22 19.28
CA ILE A 412 -24.48 18.11 19.34
C ILE A 412 -25.20 18.00 18.00
N ALA A 413 -26.32 17.30 17.97
CA ALA A 413 -27.19 17.16 16.81
C ALA A 413 -28.60 16.75 17.26
N ALA A 414 -29.64 17.01 16.47
CA ALA A 414 -31.00 16.62 16.85
C ALA A 414 -31.17 15.10 16.95
N ASP A 415 -30.40 14.36 16.16
CA ASP A 415 -30.35 12.91 15.96
C ASP A 415 -29.09 12.28 16.57
N SER A 416 -28.45 12.93 17.55
CA SER A 416 -27.18 12.47 18.14
C SER A 416 -27.25 11.06 18.75
N ASP A 417 -28.43 10.63 19.22
CA ASP A 417 -28.64 9.29 19.78
C ASP A 417 -28.56 8.19 18.71
N GLU A 418 -28.96 8.47 17.47
CA GLU A 418 -28.82 7.53 16.36
C GLU A 418 -27.34 7.32 16.02
N TYR A 419 -26.59 8.42 15.86
CA TYR A 419 -25.16 8.37 15.56
C TYR A 419 -24.33 7.65 16.64
N ALA A 420 -24.70 7.81 17.91
CA ALA A 420 -24.03 7.10 18.99
C ALA A 420 -24.33 5.59 18.97
N ARG A 421 -25.58 5.18 18.70
CA ARG A 421 -25.93 3.76 18.49
C ARG A 421 -25.21 3.17 17.29
N ASP A 422 -25.13 3.91 16.19
CA ASP A 422 -24.43 3.47 14.99
C ASP A 422 -22.93 3.31 15.23
N HIS A 423 -22.34 4.20 16.04
CA HIS A 423 -20.96 4.09 16.50
C HIS A 423 -20.70 2.84 17.34
N GLU A 424 -21.56 2.56 18.33
CA GLU A 424 -21.49 1.38 19.18
C GLU A 424 -21.63 0.09 18.35
N ALA A 425 -22.63 0.03 17.46
CA ALA A 425 -22.84 -1.11 16.57
C ALA A 425 -21.64 -1.32 15.62
N ARG A 426 -21.06 -0.23 15.10
CA ARG A 426 -19.85 -0.28 14.28
C ARG A 426 -18.66 -0.86 15.04
N HIS A 427 -18.46 -0.44 16.30
CA HIS A 427 -17.39 -0.97 17.14
C HIS A 427 -17.51 -2.47 17.39
N GLN A 428 -18.71 -2.95 17.69
CA GLN A 428 -18.99 -4.35 17.94
C GLN A 428 -18.65 -5.21 16.71
N ARG A 429 -19.04 -4.77 15.50
CA ARG A 429 -18.75 -5.49 14.25
C ARG A 429 -17.26 -5.63 13.94
N ARG A 430 -16.42 -4.66 14.35
CA ARG A 430 -14.95 -4.75 14.20
C ARG A 430 -14.29 -5.71 15.20
N GLY A 431 -15.01 -6.14 16.25
CA GLY A 431 -14.51 -7.12 17.20
C GLY A 431 -13.34 -6.63 18.06
N PHE A 432 -13.24 -5.33 18.36
CA PHE A 432 -12.27 -4.83 19.34
C PHE A 432 -12.55 -5.42 20.72
N GLY A 433 -11.51 -5.85 21.45
CA GLY A 433 -11.65 -6.56 22.74
C GLY A 433 -12.14 -5.70 23.91
N GLY A 434 -12.22 -4.38 23.75
CA GLY A 434 -12.76 -3.46 24.78
C GLY A 434 -13.93 -2.65 24.23
N GLY A 435 -14.78 -2.16 25.15
CA GLY A 435 -15.95 -1.35 24.80
C GLY A 435 -15.59 -0.11 23.96
N PRO A 436 -16.53 0.38 23.14
CA PRO A 436 -16.36 1.66 22.43
C PRO A 436 -16.08 2.78 23.43
N LEU A 437 -15.37 3.82 22.99
CA LEU A 437 -15.30 5.05 23.78
C LEU A 437 -16.73 5.60 23.92
N PRO A 438 -17.19 5.96 25.13
CA PRO A 438 -18.48 6.62 25.27
C PRO A 438 -18.51 7.90 24.46
N VAL A 439 -19.57 8.07 23.66
CA VAL A 439 -19.83 9.30 22.92
C VAL A 439 -20.89 10.07 23.67
N ASP A 440 -20.48 11.16 24.32
CA ASP A 440 -21.41 12.07 24.98
C ASP A 440 -22.26 12.77 23.93
N ARG A 441 -23.52 13.06 24.27
CA ARG A 441 -24.50 13.52 23.29
C ARG A 441 -25.50 14.51 23.85
N VAL A 442 -25.83 15.50 23.03
CA VAL A 442 -26.85 16.50 23.29
C VAL A 442 -27.81 16.53 22.09
N ALA A 443 -28.99 15.95 22.29
CA ALA A 443 -30.07 15.88 21.31
C ALA A 443 -30.70 17.28 21.08
N ALA A 444 -30.03 18.12 20.30
CA ALA A 444 -30.46 19.47 19.98
C ALA A 444 -29.87 19.96 18.66
N LYS A 445 -30.60 20.84 17.95
CA LYS A 445 -30.05 21.54 16.79
C LYS A 445 -28.89 22.45 17.24
N PRO A 446 -27.70 22.38 16.60
CA PRO A 446 -26.58 23.25 16.93
C PRO A 446 -26.96 24.73 16.77
N SER A 447 -26.66 25.51 17.79
CA SER A 447 -26.80 26.96 17.80
C SER A 447 -25.80 27.55 18.79
N LEU A 448 -25.49 28.84 18.68
CA LEU A 448 -24.58 29.51 19.60
C LEU A 448 -24.98 29.26 21.07
N ALA A 449 -26.26 29.37 21.41
CA ALA A 449 -26.75 29.16 22.76
C ALA A 449 -26.53 27.73 23.27
N VAL A 450 -26.78 26.71 22.43
CA VAL A 450 -26.61 25.30 22.81
C VAL A 450 -25.12 24.98 22.97
N VAL A 451 -24.28 25.38 22.01
CA VAL A 451 -22.84 25.11 22.05
C VAL A 451 -22.19 25.85 23.21
N SER A 452 -22.48 27.14 23.42
CA SER A 452 -21.93 27.89 24.56
C SER A 452 -22.39 27.34 25.90
N ARG A 453 -23.62 26.81 26.02
CA ARG A 453 -24.08 26.12 27.24
C ARG A 453 -23.26 24.85 27.50
N VAL A 454 -23.02 24.05 26.47
CA VAL A 454 -22.20 22.83 26.58
C VAL A 454 -20.76 23.15 26.95
N VAL A 455 -20.18 24.18 26.32
CA VAL A 455 -18.84 24.69 26.66
C VAL A 455 -18.81 25.11 28.12
N ALA A 456 -19.75 25.93 28.59
CA ALA A 456 -19.80 26.39 29.99
C ALA A 456 -20.00 25.25 31.01
N GLN A 457 -20.84 24.26 30.70
CA GLN A 457 -21.10 23.11 31.58
C GLN A 457 -19.88 22.19 31.75
N THR A 458 -18.96 22.23 30.79
CA THR A 458 -17.76 21.40 30.78
C THR A 458 -16.51 22.19 31.20
N ASP A 459 -16.64 23.44 31.64
CA ASP A 459 -15.50 24.28 32.08
C ASP A 459 -14.98 23.81 33.44
N GLY A 460 -13.85 23.08 33.42
CA GLY A 460 -12.94 22.91 34.56
C GLY A 460 -11.57 23.54 34.27
N GLU A 461 -10.77 23.80 35.31
CA GLU A 461 -9.46 24.52 35.23
C GLU A 461 -8.47 23.92 34.21
N ASP A 462 -8.61 22.64 33.83
CA ASP A 462 -7.72 21.92 32.89
C ASP A 462 -8.38 21.54 31.52
N SER A 463 -9.60 22.00 31.22
CA SER A 463 -10.39 21.51 30.08
C SER A 463 -10.22 22.33 28.78
N ASN A 464 -9.10 22.19 28.08
CA ASN A 464 -9.00 22.75 26.72
C ASN A 464 -9.91 21.98 25.75
N LYS A 465 -10.70 22.72 24.96
CA LYS A 465 -11.76 22.19 24.08
C LYS A 465 -11.48 22.52 22.63
N ALA A 466 -11.97 21.69 21.71
CA ALA A 466 -12.02 22.01 20.29
C ALA A 466 -13.45 21.82 19.76
N VAL A 467 -13.91 22.73 18.90
CA VAL A 467 -15.23 22.63 18.27
C VAL A 467 -15.08 22.37 16.77
N ILE A 468 -15.81 21.40 16.24
CA ILE A 468 -15.91 21.11 14.81
C ILE A 468 -17.35 21.37 14.36
N VAL A 469 -17.55 22.34 13.49
CA VAL A 469 -18.82 22.59 12.80
C VAL A 469 -18.79 21.84 11.47
N VAL A 470 -19.65 20.82 11.33
CA VAL A 470 -19.70 20.00 10.11
C VAL A 470 -20.49 20.67 8.99
N ASP A 471 -20.39 20.11 7.80
CA ASP A 471 -20.96 20.64 6.55
C ASP A 471 -22.47 20.90 6.61
N SER A 472 -23.25 19.99 7.22
CA SER A 472 -24.70 20.17 7.36
C SER A 472 -25.07 21.38 8.24
N THR A 473 -24.31 21.62 9.31
CA THR A 473 -24.54 22.75 10.21
C THR A 473 -24.01 24.05 9.64
N ALA A 474 -22.83 24.02 9.01
CA ALA A 474 -22.28 25.19 8.33
C ALA A 474 -23.17 25.67 7.16
N ALA A 475 -23.85 24.74 6.48
CA ALA A 475 -24.84 25.07 5.46
C ALA A 475 -26.10 25.73 6.05
N ALA A 476 -26.51 25.33 7.25
CA ALA A 476 -27.70 25.87 7.93
C ALA A 476 -27.45 27.20 8.65
N ASP A 477 -26.24 27.40 9.19
CA ASP A 477 -25.80 28.64 9.84
C ASP A 477 -24.33 28.92 9.48
N SER A 478 -24.15 29.72 8.42
CA SER A 478 -22.83 30.04 7.86
C SER A 478 -21.99 30.98 8.72
N ILE A 479 -22.54 31.54 9.80
CA ILE A 479 -21.83 32.45 10.71
C ILE A 479 -21.61 31.87 12.11
N LEU A 480 -22.10 30.65 12.40
CA LEU A 480 -21.99 30.01 13.71
C LEU A 480 -20.55 29.97 14.23
N GLY A 481 -19.59 29.50 13.40
CA GLY A 481 -18.18 29.43 13.78
C GLY A 481 -17.56 30.80 14.05
N THR A 482 -17.96 31.83 13.31
CA THR A 482 -17.50 33.21 13.53
C THR A 482 -18.02 33.75 14.87
N ARG A 483 -19.29 33.51 15.18
CA ARG A 483 -19.91 33.94 16.45
C ARG A 483 -19.28 33.20 17.64
N LEU A 484 -19.04 31.89 17.51
CA LEU A 484 -18.36 31.09 18.52
C LEU A 484 -16.93 31.61 18.77
N ALA A 485 -16.19 31.91 17.72
CA ALA A 485 -14.83 32.42 17.83
C ALA A 485 -14.77 33.80 18.49
N ALA A 486 -15.76 34.67 18.23
CA ALA A 486 -15.89 35.95 18.92
C ALA A 486 -16.19 35.79 20.42
N SER A 487 -16.99 34.79 20.80
CA SER A 487 -17.32 34.50 22.21
C SER A 487 -16.23 33.71 22.95
N HIS A 488 -15.42 32.93 22.25
CA HIS A 488 -14.35 32.09 22.79
C HIS A 488 -13.04 32.25 21.99
N PRO A 489 -12.32 33.38 22.12
CA PRO A 489 -11.22 33.74 21.22
C PRO A 489 -10.03 32.77 21.18
N THR A 490 -9.79 32.04 22.27
CA THR A 490 -8.66 31.11 22.44
C THR A 490 -9.02 29.66 22.15
N MET A 491 -10.30 29.35 21.94
CA MET A 491 -10.77 27.98 21.71
C MET A 491 -10.61 27.61 20.22
N PRO A 492 -9.89 26.52 19.89
CA PRO A 492 -9.83 26.01 18.52
C PRO A 492 -11.22 25.70 17.96
N ILE A 493 -11.58 26.37 16.87
CA ILE A 493 -12.86 26.16 16.16
C ILE A 493 -12.57 25.84 14.71
N TYR A 494 -13.10 24.72 14.23
CA TYR A 494 -12.96 24.23 12.86
C TYR A 494 -14.32 24.31 12.17
N MET A 495 -14.43 25.08 11.10
CA MET A 495 -15.68 25.26 10.37
C MET A 495 -15.55 24.83 8.91
N TYR A 496 -16.50 24.04 8.43
CA TYR A 496 -16.55 23.66 7.02
C TYR A 496 -16.78 24.90 6.13
N ASP A 497 -15.96 25.03 5.09
CA ASP A 497 -16.06 26.05 4.04
C ASP A 497 -15.71 25.40 2.68
N PRO A 498 -16.64 25.31 1.71
CA PRO A 498 -16.36 24.74 0.40
C PRO A 498 -15.31 25.53 -0.41
N ALA A 499 -15.08 26.81 -0.08
CA ALA A 499 -14.07 27.66 -0.70
C ALA A 499 -12.69 27.58 0.00
N ALA A 500 -12.55 26.79 1.07
CA ALA A 500 -11.26 26.52 1.69
C ALA A 500 -10.35 25.69 0.77
N ARG A 501 -9.03 25.88 0.91
CA ARG A 501 -8.04 25.07 0.19
C ARG A 501 -7.88 23.72 0.88
N ILE A 502 -7.69 22.66 0.09
CA ILE A 502 -7.56 21.28 0.59
C ILE A 502 -6.20 21.06 1.28
N ASP A 503 -5.17 21.78 0.86
CA ASP A 503 -3.75 21.52 1.10
C ASP A 503 -3.00 22.62 1.87
N ALA A 504 -3.70 23.67 2.29
CA ALA A 504 -3.08 24.80 2.97
C ALA A 504 -3.69 25.00 4.37
N GLU A 505 -2.85 24.87 5.40
CA GLU A 505 -3.12 25.42 6.74
C GLU A 505 -3.36 26.94 6.56
N ARG A 506 -4.63 27.38 6.58
CA ARG A 506 -4.91 28.82 6.69
C ARG A 506 -4.58 29.22 8.12
N LEU A 507 -3.54 30.03 8.30
CA LEU A 507 -3.34 30.74 9.56
C LEU A 507 -4.63 31.50 9.89
N PRO A 508 -5.17 31.38 11.12
CA PRO A 508 -6.35 32.12 11.54
C PRO A 508 -6.14 33.63 11.32
N VAL A 509 -7.12 34.31 10.74
CA VAL A 509 -7.04 35.77 10.53
C VAL A 509 -7.32 36.52 11.83
N ALA A 510 -8.20 35.98 12.68
CA ALA A 510 -8.51 36.45 14.02
C ALA A 510 -9.10 35.29 14.84
N CYS A 511 -8.81 35.25 16.15
CA CYS A 511 -9.16 34.12 17.05
C CYS A 511 -8.57 32.78 16.56
N GLU A 512 -8.90 31.66 17.21
CA GLU A 512 -8.49 30.32 16.77
C GLU A 512 -9.51 29.65 15.80
N LEU A 513 -10.16 30.44 14.93
CA LEU A 513 -11.07 29.94 13.88
C LEU A 513 -10.30 29.50 12.63
N ARG A 514 -10.47 28.23 12.26
CA ARG A 514 -9.89 27.60 11.07
C ARG A 514 -10.99 27.11 10.16
N THR A 515 -10.85 27.33 8.86
CA THR A 515 -11.78 26.76 7.87
C THR A 515 -11.17 25.57 7.16
N TYR A 516 -11.99 24.55 6.89
CA TYR A 516 -11.56 23.33 6.21
C TYR A 516 -12.51 22.95 5.08
N ARG A 517 -11.99 22.20 4.11
CA ARG A 517 -12.77 21.62 3.00
C ARG A 517 -12.67 20.10 3.02
N LEU A 518 -13.75 19.42 2.65
CA LEU A 518 -13.76 17.97 2.42
C LEU A 518 -12.81 17.60 1.26
N GLY A 519 -11.91 16.64 1.47
CA GLY A 519 -10.99 16.18 0.42
C GLY A 519 -10.21 14.94 0.83
N MET A 520 -9.46 14.37 -0.10
CA MET A 520 -8.68 13.13 0.12
C MET A 520 -7.21 13.37 0.49
N ALA A 521 -6.79 14.62 0.69
CA ALA A 521 -5.42 14.92 1.09
C ALA A 521 -5.16 14.49 2.53
N LEU A 522 -4.14 13.65 2.73
CA LEU A 522 -3.61 13.33 4.06
C LEU A 522 -2.30 14.09 4.32
N PRO A 523 -1.95 14.36 5.59
CA PRO A 523 -0.64 14.89 5.96
C PRO A 523 0.53 14.01 5.45
N ASP A 524 1.68 14.61 5.20
CA ASP A 524 2.86 13.90 4.69
C ASP A 524 3.30 12.77 5.63
N GLY A 525 3.57 11.58 5.07
CA GLY A 525 3.99 10.40 5.82
C GLY A 525 2.86 9.47 6.28
N HIS A 526 1.60 9.88 6.12
CA HIS A 526 0.45 9.05 6.48
C HIS A 526 0.00 8.14 5.33
N ALA A 527 -0.36 6.92 5.69
CA ALA A 527 -0.90 5.96 4.75
C ALA A 527 -2.40 6.16 4.53
N HIS A 528 -2.84 6.03 3.27
CA HIS A 528 -4.26 5.92 2.92
C HIS A 528 -4.82 4.50 3.14
N ASP A 529 -3.97 3.55 3.51
CA ASP A 529 -4.28 2.14 3.69
C ASP A 529 -4.14 1.75 5.18
N ASN A 530 -5.19 1.17 5.74
CA ASN A 530 -5.22 0.63 7.10
C ASN A 530 -4.11 -0.42 7.33
N PHE A 531 -3.71 -1.18 6.30
CA PHE A 531 -2.61 -2.15 6.41
C PHE A 531 -1.24 -1.49 6.58
N GLU A 532 -1.00 -0.34 5.95
CA GLU A 532 0.25 0.39 6.18
C GLU A 532 0.25 1.05 7.57
N ARG A 533 -0.91 1.55 8.03
CA ARG A 533 -1.06 2.04 9.41
C ARG A 533 -0.82 0.92 10.43
N ALA A 534 -1.37 -0.28 10.21
CA ALA A 534 -1.12 -1.47 11.02
C ALA A 534 0.37 -1.86 11.02
N ALA A 535 1.00 -1.93 9.85
CA ALA A 535 2.43 -2.25 9.74
C ALA A 535 3.31 -1.24 10.50
N MET A 536 2.95 0.05 10.47
CA MET A 536 3.63 1.08 11.26
C MET A 536 3.43 0.87 12.77
N LEU A 537 2.19 0.68 13.24
CA LEU A 537 1.93 0.50 14.67
C LEU A 537 2.63 -0.72 15.26
N ILE A 538 2.57 -1.85 14.55
CA ILE A 538 3.28 -3.08 14.93
C ILE A 538 4.79 -2.82 15.03
N HIS A 539 5.35 -2.08 14.06
CA HIS A 539 6.75 -1.71 14.06
C HIS A 539 7.11 -0.76 15.20
N GLU A 540 6.30 0.27 15.48
CA GLU A 540 6.56 1.21 16.56
C GLU A 540 6.55 0.53 17.93
N ARG A 541 5.60 -0.38 18.16
CA ARG A 541 5.57 -1.21 19.38
C ARG A 541 6.79 -2.13 19.47
N TYR A 542 7.21 -2.71 18.35
CA TYR A 542 8.44 -3.49 18.29
C TYR A 542 9.67 -2.62 18.62
N ALA A 543 9.80 -1.45 17.99
CA ALA A 543 10.90 -0.52 18.22
C ALA A 543 10.92 -0.04 19.68
N SER A 544 9.75 0.22 20.27
CA SER A 544 9.64 0.65 21.66
C SER A 544 10.09 -0.43 22.65
N SER A 545 9.85 -1.72 22.32
CA SER A 545 10.28 -2.87 23.11
C SER A 545 11.80 -3.12 23.09
N ARG A 546 12.55 -2.48 22.18
CA ARG A 546 14.00 -2.65 22.08
C ARG A 546 14.71 -1.72 23.05
N GLY A 547 15.64 -2.29 23.84
CA GLY A 547 16.54 -1.52 24.70
C GLY A 547 17.51 -0.61 23.95
N ASP A 548 17.86 -0.96 22.70
CA ASP A 548 18.65 -0.12 21.79
C ASP A 548 17.84 0.24 20.53
N ARG A 549 17.37 1.49 20.47
CA ARG A 549 16.60 2.07 19.36
C ARG A 549 17.48 2.71 18.28
N THR A 550 18.80 2.54 18.34
CA THR A 550 19.75 3.08 17.35
C THR A 550 20.05 2.11 16.21
N THR A 551 19.73 0.83 16.39
CA THR A 551 19.96 -0.17 15.35
C THR A 551 19.05 0.09 14.13
N PRO A 552 19.53 -0.13 12.88
CA PRO A 552 18.74 0.14 11.67
C PRO A 552 17.32 -0.44 11.64
N PRO A 553 17.04 -1.67 12.14
CA PRO A 553 15.68 -2.21 12.18
C PRO A 553 14.83 -1.72 13.35
N ALA A 554 15.39 -1.01 14.34
CA ALA A 554 14.68 -0.53 15.52
C ALA A 554 14.49 1.00 15.53
N LEU A 555 14.83 1.68 14.44
CA LEU A 555 14.53 3.10 14.27
C LEU A 555 13.01 3.32 14.21
N PRO A 556 12.51 4.48 14.69
CA PRO A 556 11.12 4.87 14.50
C PRO A 556 10.74 4.92 13.01
N TRP A 557 9.45 4.75 12.70
CA TRP A 557 8.95 4.55 11.35
C TRP A 557 9.31 5.68 10.39
N ASP A 558 9.32 6.93 10.86
CA ASP A 558 9.67 8.14 10.10
C ASP A 558 11.13 8.14 9.61
N ARG A 559 12.03 7.51 10.37
CA ARG A 559 13.47 7.36 10.07
C ARG A 559 13.82 5.98 9.52
N LEU A 560 12.84 5.07 9.47
CA LEU A 560 13.02 3.72 9.02
C LEU A 560 13.25 3.69 7.51
N SER A 561 14.29 2.99 7.06
CA SER A 561 14.57 2.89 5.62
C SER A 561 13.42 2.20 4.87
N GLY A 562 13.23 2.56 3.60
CA GLY A 562 12.21 1.94 2.74
C GLY A 562 12.32 0.41 2.62
N PHE A 563 13.51 -0.16 2.85
CA PHE A 563 13.71 -1.61 2.94
C PHE A 563 12.97 -2.22 4.15
N TYR A 564 13.10 -1.64 5.34
CA TYR A 564 12.43 -2.17 6.53
C TYR A 564 10.92 -1.87 6.52
N GLN A 565 10.52 -0.67 6.10
CA GLN A 565 9.11 -0.37 5.86
C GLN A 565 8.49 -1.37 4.87
N GLY A 566 9.21 -1.71 3.79
CA GLY A 566 8.79 -2.72 2.82
C GLY A 566 8.69 -4.13 3.40
N SER A 567 9.63 -4.52 4.27
CA SER A 567 9.60 -5.81 4.99
C SER A 567 8.40 -5.92 5.93
N ASN A 568 8.07 -4.86 6.67
CA ASN A 568 6.91 -4.82 7.58
C ASN A 568 5.59 -4.94 6.81
N ARG A 569 5.42 -4.18 5.71
CA ARG A 569 4.25 -4.30 4.82
C ARG A 569 4.13 -5.70 4.22
N ARG A 570 5.26 -6.33 3.87
CA ARG A 570 5.31 -7.69 3.32
C ARG A 570 4.80 -8.71 4.36
N GLN A 571 5.33 -8.68 5.57
CA GLN A 571 4.97 -9.62 6.64
C GLN A 571 3.45 -9.62 6.89
N LEU A 572 2.83 -8.43 6.98
CA LEU A 572 1.40 -8.29 7.18
C LEU A 572 0.58 -8.92 6.04
N ARG A 573 0.91 -8.58 4.78
CA ARG A 573 0.20 -9.13 3.61
C ARG A 573 0.39 -10.63 3.47
N ASN A 574 1.57 -11.14 3.80
CA ASN A 574 1.84 -12.56 3.78
C ASN A 574 1.04 -13.29 4.87
N ALA A 575 0.94 -12.72 6.08
CA ALA A 575 0.11 -13.26 7.15
C ALA A 575 -1.37 -13.40 6.72
N LEU A 576 -1.93 -12.37 6.09
CA LEU A 576 -3.30 -12.42 5.55
C LEU A 576 -3.48 -13.57 4.55
N TRP A 577 -2.53 -13.74 3.63
CA TRP A 577 -2.57 -14.79 2.62
C TRP A 577 -2.40 -16.20 3.21
N MET A 578 -1.45 -16.38 4.13
CA MET A 578 -1.14 -17.67 4.76
C MET A 578 -2.33 -18.21 5.56
N VAL A 579 -2.96 -17.36 6.37
CA VAL A 579 -4.13 -17.74 7.18
C VAL A 579 -5.28 -18.25 6.29
N GLU A 580 -5.45 -17.69 5.10
CA GLU A 580 -6.51 -18.12 4.19
C GLU A 580 -6.15 -19.32 3.34
N LYS A 581 -4.96 -19.28 2.72
CA LYS A 581 -4.57 -20.27 1.71
C LYS A 581 -3.91 -21.51 2.28
N ILE A 582 -3.30 -21.40 3.47
CA ILE A 582 -2.65 -22.52 4.14
C ILE A 582 -3.55 -23.05 5.25
N ALA A 583 -4.05 -22.17 6.11
CA ALA A 583 -4.88 -22.59 7.25
C ALA A 583 -6.38 -22.69 6.94
N GLY A 584 -6.86 -22.23 5.79
CA GLY A 584 -8.28 -22.31 5.43
C GLY A 584 -9.19 -21.46 6.31
N HIS A 585 -8.66 -20.37 6.88
CA HIS A 585 -9.43 -19.39 7.65
C HIS A 585 -9.90 -18.21 6.78
N THR A 586 -10.76 -17.37 7.32
CA THR A 586 -11.17 -16.07 6.79
C THR A 586 -10.96 -15.00 7.86
N TRP A 587 -10.98 -13.71 7.51
CA TRP A 587 -10.78 -12.61 8.46
C TRP A 587 -12.10 -11.93 8.88
N ASN A 588 -12.18 -11.30 10.05
CA ASN A 588 -13.22 -10.34 10.45
C ASN A 588 -14.70 -10.76 10.19
N THR A 589 -15.10 -11.93 10.65
CA THR A 589 -16.51 -12.39 10.59
C THR A 589 -17.32 -11.90 11.77
N ALA A 590 -18.38 -11.12 11.48
CA ALA A 590 -19.23 -10.46 12.47
C ALA A 590 -20.13 -11.39 13.32
N ASP A 591 -20.36 -12.65 12.91
CA ASP A 591 -21.43 -13.50 13.48
C ASP A 591 -20.97 -14.75 14.29
N GLY A 592 -19.83 -14.68 14.97
CA GLY A 592 -19.33 -15.81 15.76
C GLY A 592 -19.45 -15.63 17.26
N SER A 593 -20.54 -16.06 17.90
CA SER A 593 -20.65 -16.19 19.36
C SER A 593 -19.82 -17.38 19.90
N ARG A 594 -18.50 -17.37 19.67
CA ARG A 594 -17.58 -18.32 20.32
C ARG A 594 -16.60 -17.56 21.19
N ASP A 595 -16.30 -18.16 22.35
CA ASP A 595 -15.41 -17.67 23.40
C ASP A 595 -14.34 -16.74 22.83
N HIS A 596 -14.48 -15.45 23.14
CA HIS A 596 -13.56 -14.44 22.68
C HIS A 596 -12.17 -14.80 23.22
N ILE A 597 -11.30 -15.33 22.35
CA ILE A 597 -9.87 -15.44 22.66
C ILE A 597 -9.40 -14.02 22.90
N SER A 598 -9.14 -13.71 24.15
CA SER A 598 -8.65 -12.41 24.58
C SER A 598 -7.14 -12.38 24.42
N PRO A 599 -6.53 -11.26 23.96
CA PRO A 599 -5.08 -11.15 23.89
C PRO A 599 -4.38 -11.40 25.23
N GLU A 600 -5.05 -11.08 26.34
CA GLU A 600 -4.56 -11.33 27.69
C GLU A 600 -4.42 -12.84 27.93
N SER A 601 -5.42 -13.64 27.55
CA SER A 601 -5.38 -15.11 27.67
C SER A 601 -4.27 -15.77 26.84
N LEU A 602 -3.81 -15.12 25.76
CA LEU A 602 -2.67 -15.59 24.96
C LEU A 602 -1.33 -15.18 25.58
N SER A 603 -1.28 -14.03 26.24
CA SER A 603 -0.08 -13.51 26.90
C SER A 603 0.28 -14.34 28.15
N GLU A 604 -0.69 -14.95 28.81
CA GLU A 604 -0.50 -15.88 29.94
C GLU A 604 0.33 -17.13 29.58
N LEU A 605 0.33 -17.55 28.31
CA LEU A 605 1.17 -18.66 27.82
C LEU A 605 2.67 -18.32 27.80
N ASP A 606 2.99 -17.02 27.69
CA ASP A 606 4.35 -16.50 27.58
C ASP A 606 4.85 -15.83 28.87
N ALA A 607 3.97 -15.52 29.82
CA ALA A 607 4.32 -14.83 31.06
C ALA A 607 5.27 -15.67 31.95
N VAL A 608 6.33 -15.04 32.46
CA VAL A 608 7.11 -15.53 33.61
C VAL A 608 6.49 -14.87 34.85
N GLN A 609 6.34 -15.58 35.98
CA GLN A 609 5.83 -14.94 37.20
C GLN A 609 6.68 -13.72 37.57
N ASP A 610 6.06 -12.55 37.62
CA ASP A 610 6.63 -11.38 38.29
C ASP A 610 6.77 -11.71 39.78
N GLY A 611 7.99 -12.03 40.21
CA GLY A 611 8.32 -12.27 41.62
C GLY A 611 9.27 -13.43 41.90
N ALA A 612 9.44 -14.38 40.97
CA ALA A 612 10.43 -15.44 41.11
C ALA A 612 11.75 -15.02 40.43
N VAL A 613 12.79 -14.76 41.22
CA VAL A 613 14.16 -14.60 40.70
C VAL A 613 14.65 -15.98 40.27
N VAL A 614 14.22 -16.46 39.10
CA VAL A 614 14.73 -17.70 38.52
C VAL A 614 16.12 -17.38 37.94
N THR A 615 17.15 -17.87 38.61
CA THR A 615 18.56 -17.63 38.22
C THR A 615 19.06 -18.60 37.15
N ASP A 616 18.39 -19.74 36.94
CA ASP A 616 18.72 -20.73 35.90
C ASP A 616 17.71 -20.72 34.73
N ALA A 617 18.21 -20.44 33.53
CA ALA A 617 17.40 -20.44 32.30
C ALA A 617 16.78 -21.81 31.95
N ALA A 618 17.41 -22.91 32.38
CA ALA A 618 16.90 -24.27 32.18
C ALA A 618 15.65 -24.52 33.04
N GLU A 619 15.68 -24.12 34.31
CA GLU A 619 14.54 -24.26 35.23
C GLU A 619 13.34 -23.44 34.77
N ALA A 620 13.57 -22.18 34.37
CA ALA A 620 12.53 -21.31 33.81
C ALA A 620 11.86 -21.93 32.57
N ALA A 621 12.65 -22.57 31.70
CA ALA A 621 12.13 -23.22 30.50
C ALA A 621 11.31 -24.48 30.83
N VAL A 622 11.75 -25.30 31.79
CA VAL A 622 11.01 -26.49 32.25
C VAL A 622 9.70 -26.08 32.93
N GLU A 623 9.69 -25.04 33.75
CA GLU A 623 8.47 -24.52 34.37
C GLU A 623 7.46 -24.03 33.33
N ARG A 624 7.93 -23.35 32.27
CA ARG A 624 7.08 -22.94 31.16
C ARG A 624 6.51 -24.15 30.40
N LEU A 625 7.31 -25.19 30.17
CA LEU A 625 6.86 -26.43 29.55
C LEU A 625 5.86 -27.20 30.44
N ALA A 626 6.04 -27.20 31.75
CA ALA A 626 5.10 -27.79 32.70
C ALA A 626 3.70 -27.16 32.62
N ARG A 627 3.62 -25.84 32.41
CA ARG A 627 2.35 -25.13 32.19
C ARG A 627 1.65 -25.51 30.88
N LEU A 628 2.40 -26.01 29.90
CA LEU A 628 1.87 -26.55 28.65
C LEU A 628 1.51 -28.05 28.77
N GLY A 629 1.73 -28.67 29.93
CA GLY A 629 1.38 -30.06 30.21
C GLY A 629 2.54 -31.06 30.04
N TYR A 630 3.78 -30.59 29.86
CA TYR A 630 4.94 -31.48 29.73
C TYR A 630 5.55 -31.82 31.10
N SER A 631 5.86 -33.08 31.35
CA SER A 631 6.67 -33.45 32.52
C SER A 631 8.13 -32.98 32.33
N PRO A 632 8.90 -32.83 33.43
CA PRO A 632 10.34 -32.55 33.32
C PRO A 632 11.07 -33.58 32.45
N ASP A 633 10.82 -34.87 32.64
CA ASP A 633 11.46 -35.94 31.86
C ASP A 633 11.11 -35.86 30.36
N ALA A 634 9.84 -35.58 30.04
CA ALA A 634 9.41 -35.38 28.65
C ALA A 634 10.10 -34.16 28.02
N SER A 635 10.28 -33.08 28.79
CA SER A 635 10.97 -31.86 28.33
C SER A 635 12.42 -32.14 27.94
N TYR A 636 13.16 -32.88 28.79
CA TYR A 636 14.54 -33.26 28.49
C TYR A 636 14.63 -34.25 27.33
N ALA A 637 13.73 -35.24 27.24
CA ALA A 637 13.71 -36.20 26.14
C ALA A 637 13.43 -35.54 24.76
N LEU A 638 12.51 -34.58 24.72
CA LEU A 638 12.22 -33.81 23.50
C LEU A 638 13.40 -32.93 23.10
N ALA A 639 14.01 -32.22 24.06
CA ALA A 639 15.17 -31.38 23.82
C ALA A 639 16.38 -32.21 23.32
N GLN A 640 16.58 -33.41 23.87
CA GLN A 640 17.58 -34.37 23.39
C GLN A 640 17.31 -34.77 21.94
N GLY A 641 16.08 -35.17 21.61
CA GLY A 641 15.72 -35.57 20.25
C GLY A 641 15.92 -34.47 19.21
N ASP A 642 15.62 -33.21 19.58
CA ASP A 642 15.90 -32.03 18.76
C ASP A 642 17.41 -31.81 18.55
N TRP A 643 18.21 -31.88 19.62
CA TRP A 643 19.66 -31.73 19.54
C TRP A 643 20.32 -32.85 18.72
N GLU A 644 19.88 -34.10 18.87
CA GLU A 644 20.41 -35.24 18.12
C GLU A 644 20.12 -35.14 16.62
N ARG A 645 18.90 -34.74 16.24
CA ARG A 645 18.55 -34.47 14.84
C ARG A 645 19.42 -33.35 14.26
N TRP A 646 19.53 -32.25 14.99
CA TRP A 646 20.33 -31.09 14.59
C TRP A 646 21.81 -31.41 14.42
N SER A 647 22.40 -32.07 15.42
CA SER A 647 23.82 -32.41 15.42
C SER A 647 24.18 -33.39 14.31
N ARG A 648 23.32 -34.39 14.06
CA ARG A 648 23.44 -35.32 12.92
C ARG A 648 23.40 -34.58 11.59
N TYR A 649 22.40 -33.73 11.39
CA TYR A 649 22.24 -32.94 10.16
C TYR A 649 23.47 -32.09 9.84
N LEU A 650 24.05 -31.45 10.86
CA LEU A 650 25.26 -30.65 10.71
C LEU A 650 26.50 -31.52 10.43
N ARG A 651 26.71 -32.60 11.19
CA ARG A 651 27.87 -33.50 11.02
C ARG A 651 27.89 -34.15 9.64
N GLU A 652 26.74 -34.60 9.13
CA GLU A 652 26.60 -35.15 7.75
C GLU A 652 26.99 -34.13 6.67
N ARG A 653 26.82 -32.83 6.96
CA ARG A 653 27.20 -31.72 6.07
C ARG A 653 28.61 -31.20 6.33
N GLY A 654 29.40 -31.93 7.11
CA GLY A 654 30.81 -31.66 7.39
C GLY A 654 31.05 -30.54 8.39
N TRP A 655 30.11 -30.30 9.31
CA TRP A 655 30.31 -29.36 10.41
C TRP A 655 31.00 -30.02 11.60
N THR A 656 31.82 -29.24 12.29
CA THR A 656 32.51 -29.66 13.51
C THR A 656 32.27 -28.67 14.64
N TRP A 657 32.62 -29.08 15.87
CA TRP A 657 32.71 -28.14 16.99
C TRP A 657 33.72 -27.01 16.71
N GLY A 658 33.48 -25.84 17.29
CA GLY A 658 34.47 -24.77 17.40
C GLY A 658 33.96 -23.62 18.27
N SER A 659 34.87 -22.86 18.89
CA SER A 659 34.53 -21.83 19.89
C SER A 659 33.61 -20.70 19.43
N ARG A 660 33.42 -20.53 18.11
CA ARG A 660 32.45 -19.60 17.50
C ARG A 660 31.91 -20.15 16.19
N ARG A 661 30.66 -19.82 15.87
CA ARG A 661 30.01 -20.13 14.61
C ARG A 661 30.80 -19.55 13.43
N SER A 662 31.05 -20.39 12.44
CA SER A 662 31.60 -19.97 11.15
C SER A 662 31.06 -20.82 10.03
N PHE A 663 30.24 -20.24 9.15
CA PHE A 663 29.74 -20.88 7.93
C PHE A 663 30.89 -21.21 6.97
N LYS A 664 31.90 -20.33 6.88
CA LYS A 664 33.06 -20.56 6.00
C LYS A 664 33.90 -21.76 6.45
N LYS A 665 34.10 -21.93 7.77
CA LYS A 665 34.90 -23.03 8.33
C LYS A 665 34.05 -24.25 8.75
N LYS A 666 32.72 -24.18 8.58
CA LYS A 666 31.74 -25.15 9.08
C LYS A 666 31.95 -25.51 10.55
N ARG A 667 32.04 -24.48 11.42
CA ARG A 667 32.19 -24.66 12.88
C ARG A 667 30.99 -24.12 13.63
N HIS A 668 30.54 -24.80 14.67
CA HIS A 668 29.43 -24.36 15.52
C HIS A 668 29.74 -24.58 17.01
N GLU A 669 29.53 -23.57 17.84
CA GLU A 669 29.86 -23.59 19.27
C GLU A 669 29.01 -24.56 20.09
N LYS A 670 27.75 -24.77 19.67
CA LYS A 670 26.81 -25.71 20.32
C LYS A 670 26.97 -27.17 19.89
N LEU A 671 27.83 -27.48 18.90
CA LEU A 671 27.96 -28.81 18.33
C LEU A 671 28.97 -29.65 19.13
N VAL A 672 28.66 -29.89 20.41
CA VAL A 672 29.47 -30.73 21.32
C VAL A 672 29.32 -32.23 20.98
N ASP A 673 30.10 -33.08 21.67
CA ASP A 673 30.23 -34.50 21.31
C ASP A 673 29.10 -35.41 21.76
N SER A 674 28.35 -35.02 22.79
CA SER A 674 27.21 -35.79 23.30
C SER A 674 26.15 -34.89 23.94
N TRP A 675 24.95 -35.44 24.14
CA TRP A 675 23.91 -34.79 24.95
C TRP A 675 24.34 -34.59 26.41
N ASP A 676 25.10 -35.53 26.99
CA ASP A 676 25.65 -35.36 28.34
C ASP A 676 26.54 -34.13 28.46
N ALA A 677 27.31 -33.81 27.40
CA ALA A 677 28.11 -32.58 27.35
C ALA A 677 27.24 -31.32 27.26
N VAL A 678 26.05 -31.41 26.66
CA VAL A 678 25.04 -30.32 26.67
C VAL A 678 24.50 -30.12 28.09
N LEU A 679 24.18 -31.20 28.80
CA LEU A 679 23.63 -31.14 30.17
C LEU A 679 24.65 -30.63 31.19
N ALA A 680 25.94 -30.93 30.99
CA ALA A 680 27.04 -30.50 31.86
C ALA A 680 27.35 -29.00 31.75
N ASP A 681 27.01 -28.35 30.62
CA ASP A 681 27.18 -26.92 30.41
C ASP A 681 25.84 -26.19 30.65
N PRO A 682 25.71 -25.37 31.73
CA PRO A 682 24.47 -24.66 32.04
C PRO A 682 23.96 -23.77 30.90
N ALA A 683 24.85 -23.18 30.09
CA ALA A 683 24.47 -22.31 28.98
C ALA A 683 23.91 -23.13 27.80
N LEU A 684 24.51 -24.29 27.50
CA LEU A 684 24.00 -25.17 26.44
C LEU A 684 22.68 -25.83 26.85
N ARG A 685 22.60 -26.34 28.09
CA ARG A 685 21.36 -26.88 28.68
C ARG A 685 20.24 -25.86 28.65
N GLY A 686 20.49 -24.66 29.16
CA GLY A 686 19.53 -23.56 29.18
C GLY A 686 19.08 -23.18 27.77
N ALA A 687 19.99 -23.09 26.80
CA ALA A 687 19.66 -22.78 25.41
C ALA A 687 18.78 -23.85 24.75
N ALA A 688 19.08 -25.14 24.96
CA ALA A 688 18.31 -26.24 24.39
C ALA A 688 16.86 -26.25 24.90
N LEU A 689 16.68 -26.21 26.22
CA LEU A 689 15.35 -26.19 26.85
C LEU A 689 14.57 -24.93 26.52
N LYS A 690 15.24 -23.76 26.49
CA LYS A 690 14.59 -22.51 26.12
C LYS A 690 14.05 -22.53 24.68
N ASN A 691 14.83 -23.04 23.72
CA ASN A 691 14.39 -23.13 22.32
C ASN A 691 13.19 -24.07 22.16
N LEU A 692 13.18 -25.20 22.89
CA LEU A 692 12.01 -26.08 22.95
C LEU A 692 10.80 -25.35 23.54
N ALA A 693 10.95 -24.74 24.71
CA ALA A 693 9.88 -24.00 25.38
C ALA A 693 9.30 -22.86 24.52
N ASP A 694 10.15 -22.10 23.82
CA ASP A 694 9.71 -21.05 22.89
C ASP A 694 8.94 -21.63 21.69
N SER A 695 9.34 -22.79 21.17
CA SER A 695 8.66 -23.46 20.05
C SER A 695 7.29 -23.99 20.46
N GLU A 696 7.22 -24.69 21.60
CA GLU A 696 5.99 -25.29 22.12
C GLU A 696 4.98 -24.23 22.56
N ALA A 697 5.43 -23.14 23.19
CA ALA A 697 4.55 -22.03 23.54
C ALA A 697 3.99 -21.31 22.30
N ALA A 698 4.80 -21.14 21.25
CA ALA A 698 4.34 -20.57 20.00
C ALA A 698 3.30 -21.48 19.33
N LEU A 699 3.50 -22.80 19.33
CA LEU A 699 2.52 -23.77 18.81
C LEU A 699 1.22 -23.77 19.62
N ALA A 700 1.30 -23.75 20.95
CA ALA A 700 0.13 -23.67 21.82
C ALA A 700 -0.67 -22.38 21.58
N THR A 701 0.02 -21.24 21.40
CA THR A 701 -0.59 -19.97 21.03
C THR A 701 -1.32 -20.06 19.69
N LEU A 702 -0.66 -20.61 18.67
CA LEU A 702 -1.25 -20.79 17.34
C LEU A 702 -2.46 -21.75 17.38
N GLN A 703 -2.39 -22.80 18.19
CA GLN A 703 -3.50 -23.73 18.42
C GLN A 703 -4.69 -23.05 19.07
N ARG A 704 -4.48 -22.17 20.05
CA ARG A 704 -5.55 -21.35 20.63
C ARG A 704 -6.19 -20.44 19.60
N LEU A 705 -5.42 -19.90 18.66
CA LEU A 705 -5.92 -19.12 17.51
C LEU A 705 -6.64 -19.98 16.45
N GLY A 706 -6.70 -21.30 16.62
CA GLY A 706 -7.38 -22.24 15.74
C GLY A 706 -6.49 -22.88 14.68
N PHE A 707 -5.17 -22.74 14.77
CA PHE A 707 -4.21 -23.32 13.82
C PHE A 707 -3.56 -24.56 14.41
N ASP A 708 -3.75 -25.73 13.80
CA ASP A 708 -3.03 -26.94 14.20
C ASP A 708 -1.53 -26.84 13.91
N ALA A 709 -0.76 -27.80 14.42
CA ALA A 709 0.69 -27.80 14.30
C ALA A 709 1.16 -27.86 12.83
N ASP A 710 0.48 -28.62 11.97
CA ASP A 710 0.87 -28.76 10.57
C ASP A 710 0.64 -27.45 9.80
N ALA A 711 -0.52 -26.82 10.00
CA ALA A 711 -0.82 -25.49 9.47
C ALA A 711 0.19 -24.45 9.98
N ALA A 712 0.51 -24.46 11.27
CA ALA A 712 1.50 -23.56 11.87
C ALA A 712 2.88 -23.70 11.22
N HIS A 713 3.37 -24.94 10.99
CA HIS A 713 4.66 -25.16 10.33
C HIS A 713 4.63 -24.75 8.85
N ALA A 714 3.55 -25.06 8.13
CA ALA A 714 3.39 -24.66 6.73
C ALA A 714 3.32 -23.14 6.56
N MET A 715 2.63 -22.43 7.47
CA MET A 715 2.61 -20.98 7.52
C MET A 715 3.99 -20.42 7.87
N ALA A 716 4.68 -20.97 8.86
CA ALA A 716 6.04 -20.53 9.20
C ALA A 716 7.03 -20.73 8.03
N GLN A 717 6.88 -21.82 7.28
CA GLN A 717 7.64 -22.06 6.05
C GLN A 717 7.37 -20.98 5.01
N ALA A 718 6.10 -20.72 4.71
CA ALA A 718 5.72 -19.72 3.72
C ALA A 718 6.21 -18.32 4.09
N GLU A 719 6.19 -17.96 5.37
CA GLU A 719 6.77 -16.70 5.86
C GLU A 719 8.29 -16.65 5.69
N TRP A 720 8.98 -17.74 6.03
CA TRP A 720 10.43 -17.81 5.84
C TRP A 720 10.82 -17.71 4.37
N GLU A 721 10.12 -18.41 3.47
CA GLU A 721 10.38 -18.35 2.02
C GLU A 721 10.19 -16.93 1.48
N ASP A 722 9.14 -16.24 1.93
CA ASP A 722 8.81 -14.89 1.51
C ASP A 722 9.82 -13.85 2.03
N TRP A 723 10.17 -13.94 3.32
CA TRP A 723 11.21 -13.14 3.97
C TRP A 723 12.59 -13.35 3.31
N SER A 724 12.97 -14.61 3.11
CA SER A 724 14.26 -15.01 2.53
C SER A 724 14.41 -14.51 1.09
N ARG A 725 13.34 -14.60 0.29
CA ARG A 725 13.28 -14.03 -1.06
C ARG A 725 13.43 -12.50 -1.03
N TYR A 726 12.70 -11.82 -0.15
CA TYR A 726 12.75 -10.36 -0.01
C TYR A 726 14.16 -9.86 0.33
N LEU A 727 14.82 -10.50 1.30
CA LEU A 727 16.20 -10.18 1.67
C LEU A 727 17.16 -10.36 0.49
N ARG A 728 17.13 -11.50 -0.19
CA ARG A 728 18.03 -11.79 -1.32
C ARG A 728 17.82 -10.82 -2.49
N GLU A 729 16.58 -10.46 -2.80
CA GLU A 729 16.26 -9.44 -3.82
C GLU A 729 16.85 -8.07 -3.50
N HIS A 730 17.02 -7.76 -2.20
CA HIS A 730 17.63 -6.51 -1.72
C HIS A 730 19.15 -6.63 -1.45
N GLY A 731 19.76 -7.73 -1.91
CA GLY A 731 21.21 -7.95 -1.86
C GLY A 731 21.71 -8.50 -0.53
N TRP A 732 20.83 -9.07 0.30
CA TRP A 732 21.25 -9.76 1.52
C TRP A 732 21.79 -11.15 1.24
N SER A 733 22.76 -11.55 2.05
CA SER A 733 23.43 -12.85 1.98
C SER A 733 23.58 -13.49 3.36
N ARG A 734 23.90 -14.78 3.40
CA ARG A 734 24.12 -15.50 4.66
C ARG A 734 25.42 -15.01 5.31
N GLY A 735 25.40 -14.82 6.63
CA GLY A 735 26.60 -14.50 7.42
C GLY A 735 26.60 -15.18 8.78
N ASP A 736 27.76 -15.19 9.46
CA ASP A 736 27.90 -15.84 10.78
C ASP A 736 27.07 -15.14 11.86
N THR A 737 26.88 -13.83 11.72
CA THR A 737 26.05 -12.95 12.55
C THR A 737 25.38 -11.90 11.66
N ARG A 738 24.37 -11.21 12.19
CA ARG A 738 23.72 -10.08 11.53
C ARG A 738 24.71 -8.92 11.37
N ASP A 739 24.77 -8.36 10.16
CA ASP A 739 25.51 -7.15 9.83
C ASP A 739 24.72 -6.39 8.77
N ASP A 740 23.97 -5.37 9.19
CA ASP A 740 23.10 -4.59 8.31
C ASP A 740 23.90 -3.77 7.29
N ALA A 741 25.11 -3.30 7.64
CA ALA A 741 25.96 -2.52 6.76
C ALA A 741 26.50 -3.36 5.59
N ARG A 742 26.83 -4.63 5.86
CA ARG A 742 27.27 -5.60 4.84
C ARG A 742 26.13 -6.46 4.29
N LYS A 743 24.89 -6.22 4.71
CA LYS A 743 23.69 -6.99 4.34
C LYS A 743 23.88 -8.51 4.56
N ARG A 744 24.32 -8.88 5.76
CA ARG A 744 24.48 -10.29 6.17
C ARG A 744 23.50 -10.64 7.27
N HIS A 745 22.90 -11.82 7.16
CA HIS A 745 21.94 -12.32 8.15
C HIS A 745 22.17 -13.80 8.45
N GLU A 746 22.25 -14.17 9.73
CA GLU A 746 22.55 -15.53 10.20
C GLU A 746 21.42 -16.51 9.94
N LYS A 747 20.17 -16.05 10.06
CA LYS A 747 18.96 -16.85 9.78
C LYS A 747 18.68 -17.06 8.29
N LEU A 748 19.47 -16.45 7.38
CA LEU A 748 19.29 -16.60 5.93
C LEU A 748 19.95 -17.89 5.44
N VAL A 749 19.42 -19.02 5.91
CA VAL A 749 19.88 -20.38 5.57
C VAL A 749 19.44 -20.78 4.15
N ALA A 750 19.95 -21.91 3.66
CA ALA A 750 19.78 -22.30 2.25
C ALA A 750 18.33 -22.71 1.92
N ASP A 751 17.71 -23.49 2.80
CA ASP A 751 16.40 -24.12 2.64
C ASP A 751 15.64 -24.14 3.97
N TRP A 752 14.36 -24.49 3.90
CA TRP A 752 13.49 -24.59 5.08
C TRP A 752 13.87 -25.76 5.99
N GLU A 753 14.41 -26.85 5.45
CA GLU A 753 14.86 -28.01 6.23
C GLU A 753 15.92 -27.59 7.27
N ALA A 754 16.88 -26.76 6.87
CA ALA A 754 17.87 -26.17 7.77
C ALA A 754 17.26 -25.32 8.90
N THR A 755 16.08 -24.72 8.68
CA THR A 755 15.35 -23.95 9.71
C THR A 755 14.63 -24.88 10.67
N VAL A 756 13.94 -25.91 10.18
CA VAL A 756 13.17 -26.85 11.01
C VAL A 756 14.08 -27.69 11.90
N VAL A 757 15.22 -28.12 11.36
CA VAL A 757 16.18 -28.97 12.08
C VAL A 757 16.97 -28.20 13.13
N ASP A 758 17.14 -26.88 13.01
CA ASP A 758 17.79 -26.05 14.01
C ASP A 758 16.76 -25.54 15.05
N PRO A 759 16.82 -25.97 16.32
CA PRO A 759 15.82 -25.60 17.31
C PRO A 759 15.72 -24.09 17.55
N GLU A 760 16.82 -23.36 17.39
CA GLU A 760 16.82 -21.90 17.54
C GLU A 760 16.10 -21.21 16.38
N LEU A 761 16.33 -21.69 15.14
CA LEU A 761 15.68 -21.13 13.96
C LEU A 761 14.20 -21.52 13.88
N LYS A 762 13.85 -22.76 14.23
CA LYS A 762 12.47 -23.24 14.35
C LYS A 762 11.68 -22.40 15.36
N ALA A 763 12.21 -22.25 16.57
CA ALA A 763 11.61 -21.43 17.62
C ALA A 763 11.40 -19.98 17.15
N ALA A 764 12.42 -19.38 16.51
CA ALA A 764 12.35 -18.02 16.01
C ALA A 764 11.28 -17.85 14.91
N ALA A 765 11.14 -18.81 14.00
CA ALA A 765 10.14 -18.75 12.92
C ALA A 765 8.70 -18.84 13.48
N LEU A 766 8.44 -19.82 14.36
CA LEU A 766 7.12 -20.00 14.98
C LEU A 766 6.75 -18.82 15.87
N LYS A 767 7.68 -18.33 16.69
CA LYS A 767 7.46 -17.17 17.56
C LYS A 767 7.18 -15.90 16.77
N SER A 768 7.89 -15.68 15.65
CA SER A 768 7.63 -14.54 14.77
C SER A 768 6.24 -14.61 14.14
N LEU A 769 5.80 -15.80 13.72
CA LEU A 769 4.46 -16.01 13.18
C LEU A 769 3.38 -15.75 14.23
N ALA A 770 3.49 -16.40 15.40
CA ALA A 770 2.56 -16.24 16.51
C ALA A 770 2.44 -14.77 16.95
N GLY A 771 3.58 -14.08 17.12
CA GLY A 771 3.61 -12.66 17.44
C GLY A 771 2.88 -11.81 16.39
N THR A 772 3.10 -12.05 15.11
CA THR A 772 2.42 -11.31 14.02
C THR A 772 0.90 -11.46 14.10
N LEU A 773 0.40 -12.67 14.36
CA LEU A 773 -1.04 -12.95 14.44
C LEU A 773 -1.67 -12.39 15.72
N ILE A 774 -0.93 -12.35 16.84
CA ILE A 774 -1.37 -11.66 18.06
C ILE A 774 -1.47 -10.15 17.82
N GLU A 775 -0.50 -9.53 17.16
CA GLU A 775 -0.56 -8.10 16.90
C GLU A 775 -1.72 -7.74 15.95
N LEU A 776 -1.98 -8.58 14.95
CA LEU A 776 -3.17 -8.49 14.11
C LEU A 776 -4.46 -8.59 14.93
N LEU A 777 -4.54 -9.56 15.85
CA LEU A 777 -5.67 -9.73 16.77
C LEU A 777 -5.91 -8.47 17.62
N ASN A 778 -4.85 -7.89 18.17
CA ASN A 778 -4.92 -6.66 18.97
C ASN A 778 -5.40 -5.45 18.17
N LEU A 779 -5.08 -5.40 16.87
CA LEU A 779 -5.57 -4.38 15.95
C LEU A 779 -6.98 -4.66 15.40
N GLY A 780 -7.64 -5.72 15.88
CA GLY A 780 -9.01 -6.09 15.50
C GLY A 780 -9.12 -7.03 14.31
N TYR A 781 -8.01 -7.55 13.77
CA TYR A 781 -8.03 -8.55 12.71
C TYR A 781 -8.16 -9.95 13.28
N ARG A 782 -9.34 -10.56 13.14
CA ARG A 782 -9.64 -11.90 13.69
C ARG A 782 -9.73 -12.94 12.60
N SER A 783 -9.01 -14.05 12.73
CA SER A 783 -9.19 -15.19 11.82
C SER A 783 -10.25 -16.16 12.36
N GLN A 784 -11.08 -16.73 11.47
CA GLN A 784 -11.97 -17.85 11.82
C GLN A 784 -11.88 -18.95 10.76
N PRO A 785 -11.98 -20.25 11.14
CA PRO A 785 -12.02 -21.35 10.18
C PRO A 785 -13.18 -21.19 9.18
N MET A 786 -12.87 -21.21 7.88
CA MET A 786 -13.85 -21.11 6.79
C MET A 786 -14.56 -22.44 6.55
N TRP A 787 -13.79 -23.52 6.60
CA TRP A 787 -14.27 -24.90 6.55
C TRP A 787 -14.20 -25.50 7.93
N ARG A 788 -15.24 -26.22 8.31
CA ARG A 788 -15.28 -26.96 9.58
C ARG A 788 -15.41 -28.45 9.30
N THR A 789 -14.75 -29.27 10.09
CA THR A 789 -14.84 -30.72 9.95
C THR A 789 -16.12 -31.23 10.60
N TYR A 790 -16.83 -32.11 9.91
CA TYR A 790 -18.00 -32.81 10.44
C TYR A 790 -17.82 -34.32 10.24
N GLU A 791 -18.25 -35.12 11.21
CA GLU A 791 -18.34 -36.57 11.05
C GLU A 791 -19.60 -36.90 10.24
N ARG A 792 -19.48 -37.82 9.28
CA ARG A 792 -20.65 -38.35 8.56
C ARG A 792 -21.50 -39.17 9.55
N ALA A 793 -22.81 -38.94 9.55
CA ALA A 793 -23.76 -39.55 10.47
C ALA A 793 -24.94 -40.22 9.73
N GLY A 794 -25.57 -41.17 10.42
CA GLY A 794 -26.73 -41.91 9.92
C GLY A 794 -26.41 -43.19 9.16
N THR A 795 -27.44 -44.00 8.95
CA THR A 795 -27.39 -45.28 8.25
C THR A 795 -28.02 -45.19 6.87
N VAL A 796 -27.52 -45.98 5.93
CA VAL A 796 -28.02 -46.10 4.56
C VAL A 796 -28.31 -47.56 4.23
N THR A 797 -29.09 -47.79 3.18
CA THR A 797 -29.14 -49.10 2.54
C THR A 797 -28.25 -49.11 1.31
N ALA A 798 -27.48 -50.19 1.08
CA ALA A 798 -26.62 -50.26 -0.09
C ALA A 798 -26.63 -51.64 -0.74
N LYS A 799 -26.56 -51.66 -2.07
CA LYS A 799 -26.52 -52.87 -2.90
C LYS A 799 -25.44 -52.73 -3.97
N ARG A 800 -24.55 -53.71 -4.07
CA ARG A 800 -23.56 -53.77 -5.14
C ARG A 800 -24.17 -54.34 -6.42
N HIS A 801 -23.92 -53.70 -7.55
CA HIS A 801 -24.36 -54.18 -8.86
C HIS A 801 -23.22 -54.89 -9.59
N CYS A 802 -23.51 -56.04 -10.20
CA CYS A 802 -22.54 -56.82 -10.97
C CYS A 802 -22.52 -56.48 -12.47
N ARG A 803 -23.38 -55.56 -12.91
CA ARG A 803 -23.49 -55.06 -14.28
C ARG A 803 -23.60 -53.54 -14.24
N GLN A 804 -23.27 -52.90 -15.34
CA GLN A 804 -23.50 -51.47 -15.53
C GLN A 804 -24.98 -51.16 -15.35
N TRP A 805 -25.28 -50.06 -14.68
CA TRP A 805 -26.64 -49.63 -14.40
C TRP A 805 -26.71 -48.09 -14.42
N SER A 806 -27.92 -47.55 -14.54
CA SER A 806 -28.14 -46.11 -14.53
C SER A 806 -29.15 -45.74 -13.45
N CYS A 807 -28.96 -44.59 -12.82
CA CYS A 807 -29.92 -43.97 -11.92
C CYS A 807 -30.13 -42.51 -12.30
N THR A 808 -31.20 -41.91 -11.77
CA THR A 808 -31.46 -40.48 -11.94
C THR A 808 -30.93 -39.75 -10.72
N THR A 809 -30.11 -38.72 -10.92
CA THR A 809 -29.67 -37.82 -9.85
C THR A 809 -30.85 -37.05 -9.26
N ALA A 810 -30.66 -36.42 -8.11
CA ALA A 810 -31.68 -35.53 -7.51
C ALA A 810 -32.09 -34.36 -8.44
N SER A 811 -31.23 -33.99 -9.39
CA SER A 811 -31.48 -32.95 -10.40
C SER A 811 -32.23 -33.44 -11.65
N GLY A 812 -32.58 -34.73 -11.73
CA GLY A 812 -33.27 -35.31 -12.89
C GLY A 812 -32.36 -35.82 -14.01
N GLN A 813 -31.04 -35.67 -13.90
CA GLN A 813 -30.10 -36.16 -14.92
C GLN A 813 -29.77 -37.66 -14.78
N PRO A 814 -29.69 -38.43 -15.88
CA PRO A 814 -29.28 -39.82 -15.84
C PRO A 814 -27.77 -39.94 -15.56
N LEU A 815 -27.40 -40.76 -14.59
CA LEU A 815 -26.03 -41.03 -14.19
C LEU A 815 -25.77 -42.53 -14.34
N THR A 816 -24.67 -42.87 -15.02
CA THR A 816 -24.32 -44.25 -15.36
C THR A 816 -23.19 -44.73 -14.47
N ALA A 817 -23.42 -45.85 -13.78
CA ALA A 817 -22.49 -46.47 -12.85
C ALA A 817 -21.93 -47.77 -13.42
N SER A 818 -20.67 -48.06 -13.12
CA SER A 818 -19.96 -49.22 -13.66
C SER A 818 -20.36 -50.51 -12.95
N ALA A 819 -20.11 -51.65 -13.61
CA ALA A 819 -20.20 -52.95 -12.94
C ALA A 819 -19.21 -52.99 -11.76
N GLY A 820 -19.70 -53.32 -10.58
CA GLY A 820 -18.93 -53.33 -9.34
C GLY A 820 -19.21 -52.16 -8.40
N ASP A 821 -19.88 -51.10 -8.87
CA ASP A 821 -20.27 -49.95 -8.04
C ASP A 821 -21.48 -50.28 -7.14
N TRP A 822 -21.58 -49.54 -6.04
CA TRP A 822 -22.65 -49.66 -5.06
C TRP A 822 -23.75 -48.65 -5.33
N GLU A 823 -24.99 -49.11 -5.35
CA GLU A 823 -26.16 -48.26 -5.21
C GLU A 823 -26.40 -47.99 -3.73
N VAL A 824 -26.26 -46.73 -3.31
CA VAL A 824 -26.56 -46.28 -1.95
C VAL A 824 -27.90 -45.57 -1.94
N ARG A 825 -28.77 -45.95 -1.00
CA ARG A 825 -30.12 -45.40 -0.83
C ARG A 825 -30.32 -44.80 0.55
N ASP A 826 -30.85 -43.59 0.57
CA ASP A 826 -31.25 -42.85 1.77
C ASP A 826 -32.45 -41.94 1.45
N ASP A 827 -33.46 -41.95 2.32
CA ASP A 827 -34.67 -41.11 2.23
C ASP A 827 -35.27 -40.99 0.81
N GLY A 828 -35.50 -42.13 0.16
CA GLY A 828 -36.08 -42.21 -1.19
C GLY A 828 -35.14 -41.86 -2.35
N HIS A 829 -33.92 -41.41 -2.07
CA HIS A 829 -32.92 -41.06 -3.08
C HIS A 829 -31.88 -42.18 -3.22
N ALA A 830 -31.43 -42.43 -4.46
CA ALA A 830 -30.40 -43.41 -4.77
C ALA A 830 -29.26 -42.74 -5.55
N TRP A 831 -28.02 -43.01 -5.16
CA TRP A 831 -26.84 -42.57 -5.92
C TRP A 831 -25.78 -43.68 -5.96
N PRO A 832 -24.95 -43.72 -7.02
CA PRO A 832 -23.90 -44.69 -7.12
C PRO A 832 -22.66 -44.23 -6.36
N VAL A 833 -21.95 -45.19 -5.77
CA VAL A 833 -20.67 -44.98 -5.10
C VAL A 833 -19.72 -46.08 -5.58
N ARG A 834 -18.54 -45.70 -6.07
CA ARG A 834 -17.53 -46.67 -6.50
C ARG A 834 -17.10 -47.59 -5.35
N ASP A 835 -16.74 -48.83 -5.65
CA ASP A 835 -16.38 -49.84 -4.63
C ASP A 835 -15.25 -49.38 -3.70
N ASP A 836 -14.23 -48.69 -4.23
CA ASP A 836 -13.11 -48.18 -3.44
C ASP A 836 -13.55 -47.11 -2.43
N ILE A 837 -14.41 -46.19 -2.87
CA ILE A 837 -14.97 -45.13 -2.01
C ILE A 837 -15.92 -45.73 -0.99
N PHE A 838 -16.82 -46.62 -1.42
CA PHE A 838 -17.84 -47.21 -0.56
C PHE A 838 -17.23 -47.97 0.63
N ARG A 839 -16.15 -48.73 0.39
CA ARG A 839 -15.45 -49.46 1.45
C ARG A 839 -14.71 -48.54 2.43
N ALA A 840 -14.26 -47.38 1.97
CA ALA A 840 -13.59 -46.39 2.81
C ALA A 840 -14.60 -45.61 3.68
N SER A 841 -15.78 -45.29 3.14
CA SER A 841 -16.73 -44.36 3.77
C SER A 841 -17.94 -45.03 4.45
N TYR A 842 -18.06 -46.37 4.43
CA TYR A 842 -19.19 -47.09 5.03
C TYR A 842 -18.75 -48.33 5.82
N ARG A 843 -19.31 -48.51 7.02
CA ARG A 843 -19.19 -49.74 7.81
C ARG A 843 -20.49 -50.53 7.78
N ARG A 844 -20.42 -51.83 7.49
CA ARG A 844 -21.60 -52.70 7.52
C ARG A 844 -22.12 -52.82 8.96
N VAL A 845 -23.41 -52.56 9.15
CA VAL A 845 -24.11 -52.79 10.43
C VAL A 845 -24.84 -54.12 10.38
N ARG A 846 -25.74 -54.31 9.41
CA ARG A 846 -26.53 -55.56 9.27
C ARG A 846 -27.11 -55.71 7.86
N ARG A 847 -26.98 -56.90 7.24
CA ARG A 847 -27.48 -57.19 5.87
C ARG A 847 -27.08 -56.09 4.88
N ASN A 848 -28.06 -55.34 4.38
CA ASN A 848 -27.90 -54.24 3.43
C ASN A 848 -27.82 -52.86 4.11
N GLN A 849 -27.82 -52.78 5.45
CA GLN A 849 -27.68 -51.53 6.19
C GLN A 849 -26.22 -51.25 6.53
N TRP A 850 -25.80 -50.03 6.23
CA TRP A 850 -24.43 -49.54 6.38
C TRP A 850 -24.45 -48.21 7.13
N GLU A 851 -23.52 -48.03 8.06
CA GLU A 851 -23.30 -46.77 8.77
C GLU A 851 -22.26 -45.95 8.02
N ARG A 852 -22.54 -44.66 7.83
CA ARG A 852 -21.56 -43.73 7.24
C ARG A 852 -20.38 -43.55 8.18
N ARG A 853 -19.19 -43.44 7.62
CA ARG A 853 -17.93 -43.18 8.33
C ARG A 853 -17.07 -42.20 7.56
N GLY A 854 -16.11 -41.62 8.27
CA GLY A 854 -15.23 -40.59 7.75
C GLY A 854 -15.74 -39.19 8.07
N THR A 855 -14.89 -38.22 7.79
CA THR A 855 -15.16 -36.80 7.98
C THR A 855 -15.41 -36.13 6.65
N VAL A 856 -15.98 -34.93 6.71
CA VAL A 856 -16.06 -34.00 5.57
C VAL A 856 -15.72 -32.61 6.06
N LEU A 857 -15.28 -31.76 5.15
CA LEU A 857 -15.25 -30.34 5.39
C LEU A 857 -16.60 -29.75 4.98
N ALA A 858 -17.13 -28.82 5.76
CA ALA A 858 -18.36 -28.14 5.42
C ALA A 858 -18.28 -26.66 5.76
N ARG A 859 -18.95 -25.86 4.92
CA ARG A 859 -19.17 -24.42 5.12
C ARG A 859 -20.59 -24.06 4.66
N PRO A 860 -21.21 -23.00 5.20
CA PRO A 860 -22.43 -22.46 4.60
C PRO A 860 -22.23 -22.14 3.11
N ALA A 861 -23.23 -22.46 2.29
CA ALA A 861 -23.31 -22.07 0.90
C ALA A 861 -23.73 -20.61 0.78
N ARG A 862 -23.37 -19.96 -0.33
CA ARG A 862 -23.81 -18.59 -0.58
C ARG A 862 -25.14 -18.59 -1.31
N PRO A 863 -25.98 -17.56 -1.12
CA PRO A 863 -27.17 -17.37 -1.94
C PRO A 863 -26.82 -17.32 -3.43
N GLY A 864 -27.32 -18.28 -4.21
CA GLY A 864 -27.08 -18.36 -5.66
C GLY A 864 -25.67 -18.84 -6.04
N GLU A 865 -24.90 -19.42 -5.11
CA GLU A 865 -23.57 -19.98 -5.38
C GLU A 865 -23.64 -21.12 -6.41
N THR A 866 -22.86 -21.05 -7.49
CA THR A 866 -22.67 -22.22 -8.36
C THR A 866 -21.55 -23.11 -7.82
N VAL A 867 -21.90 -24.28 -7.31
CA VAL A 867 -20.99 -25.32 -6.85
C VAL A 867 -20.73 -26.29 -8.00
N TYR A 868 -19.47 -26.51 -8.36
CA TYR A 868 -19.09 -27.45 -9.41
C TYR A 868 -18.96 -28.85 -8.81
N THR A 869 -20.04 -29.63 -8.89
CA THR A 869 -20.04 -31.02 -8.41
C THR A 869 -19.49 -31.95 -9.48
N LEU A 870 -19.23 -33.22 -9.13
CA LEU A 870 -18.78 -34.24 -10.10
C LEU A 870 -19.83 -34.50 -11.20
N GLU A 871 -21.10 -34.22 -10.90
CA GLU A 871 -22.24 -34.37 -11.80
C GLU A 871 -22.47 -33.13 -12.69
N GLY A 872 -21.86 -32.00 -12.35
CA GLY A 872 -21.99 -30.73 -13.06
C GLY A 872 -22.19 -29.53 -12.14
N PRO A 873 -22.31 -28.31 -12.69
CA PRO A 873 -22.57 -27.12 -11.90
C PRO A 873 -24.00 -27.14 -11.31
N VAL A 874 -24.11 -26.93 -10.00
CA VAL A 874 -25.37 -26.83 -9.25
C VAL A 874 -25.44 -25.48 -8.54
N ILE A 875 -26.58 -24.79 -8.62
CA ILE A 875 -26.80 -23.55 -7.87
C ILE A 875 -27.32 -23.90 -6.49
N ALA A 876 -26.58 -23.54 -5.44
CA ALA A 876 -26.97 -23.71 -4.05
C ALA A 876 -28.08 -22.73 -3.66
N ALA A 877 -29.05 -23.22 -2.91
CA ALA A 877 -30.12 -22.41 -2.35
C ALA A 877 -29.65 -21.64 -1.10
N ASP A 878 -30.40 -20.61 -0.73
CA ASP A 878 -30.12 -19.87 0.50
C ASP A 878 -30.28 -20.78 1.74
N GLY A 879 -29.30 -20.75 2.63
CA GLY A 879 -29.21 -21.64 3.78
C GLY A 879 -28.61 -23.03 3.50
N ASP A 880 -28.26 -23.39 2.26
CA ASP A 880 -27.55 -24.63 1.98
C ASP A 880 -26.16 -24.65 2.65
N VAL A 881 -25.56 -25.84 2.75
CA VAL A 881 -24.21 -26.07 3.26
C VAL A 881 -23.40 -26.74 2.15
N VAL A 882 -22.30 -26.13 1.72
CA VAL A 882 -21.35 -26.77 0.81
C VAL A 882 -20.50 -27.76 1.59
N VAL A 883 -20.50 -29.01 1.15
CA VAL A 883 -19.69 -30.08 1.72
C VAL A 883 -18.60 -30.45 0.74
N GLN A 884 -17.38 -30.59 1.24
CA GLN A 884 -16.22 -31.06 0.51
C GLN A 884 -15.78 -32.43 1.06
N GLY A 885 -15.64 -33.39 0.17
CA GLY A 885 -15.16 -34.74 0.49
C GLY A 885 -13.64 -34.85 0.45
N ASP A 886 -13.13 -36.05 0.77
CA ASP A 886 -11.70 -36.29 1.00
C ASP A 886 -10.82 -36.13 -0.26
N ARG A 887 -11.42 -36.09 -1.46
CA ARG A 887 -10.71 -35.87 -2.73
C ARG A 887 -10.94 -34.46 -3.30
N GLY A 888 -11.49 -33.54 -2.49
CA GLY A 888 -11.74 -32.15 -2.85
C GLY A 888 -13.00 -31.94 -3.70
N GLU A 889 -13.82 -32.98 -3.90
CA GLU A 889 -15.12 -32.87 -4.56
C GLU A 889 -16.12 -32.15 -3.68
N GLU A 890 -16.91 -31.23 -4.26
CA GLU A 890 -17.84 -30.36 -3.54
C GLU A 890 -19.29 -30.60 -3.97
N TRP A 891 -20.23 -30.54 -3.03
CA TRP A 891 -21.66 -30.58 -3.32
C TRP A 891 -22.47 -29.77 -2.31
N PRO A 892 -23.53 -29.08 -2.74
CA PRO A 892 -24.44 -28.39 -1.82
C PRO A 892 -25.36 -29.40 -1.12
N VAL A 893 -25.65 -29.16 0.15
CA VAL A 893 -26.55 -29.94 0.98
C VAL A 893 -27.50 -29.00 1.72
N PRO A 894 -28.82 -29.12 1.57
CA PRO A 894 -29.78 -28.34 2.34
C PRO A 894 -29.56 -28.44 3.86
N ALA A 895 -29.75 -27.35 4.60
CA ALA A 895 -29.43 -27.29 6.04
C ALA A 895 -30.09 -28.38 6.89
N ASP A 896 -31.34 -28.74 6.57
CA ASP A 896 -32.10 -29.79 7.23
C ASP A 896 -31.48 -31.17 6.97
N GLN A 897 -31.07 -31.44 5.72
CA GLN A 897 -30.35 -32.66 5.36
C GLN A 897 -28.94 -32.69 5.96
N PHE A 898 -28.26 -31.55 6.00
CA PHE A 898 -26.92 -31.43 6.56
C PHE A 898 -26.93 -31.81 8.04
N SER A 899 -27.87 -31.26 8.81
CA SER A 899 -28.02 -31.54 10.25
C SER A 899 -28.37 -33.00 10.56
N ARG A 900 -28.96 -33.72 9.59
CA ARG A 900 -29.26 -35.17 9.72
C ARG A 900 -28.09 -36.06 9.31
N ARG A 901 -27.35 -35.65 8.26
CA ARG A 901 -26.29 -36.47 7.63
C ARG A 901 -24.90 -36.23 8.21
N TYR A 902 -24.72 -35.18 9.00
CA TYR A 902 -23.43 -34.79 9.55
C TYR A 902 -23.57 -34.40 11.02
N ARG A 903 -22.59 -34.79 11.83
CA ARG A 903 -22.50 -34.47 13.26
C ARG A 903 -21.19 -33.73 13.51
N GLY A 904 -21.27 -32.59 14.19
CA GLY A 904 -20.12 -31.73 14.43
C GLY A 904 -20.53 -30.28 14.67
N PRO A 905 -19.59 -29.33 14.55
CA PRO A 905 -18.22 -29.52 14.08
C PRO A 905 -17.37 -30.36 15.04
N VAL A 906 -16.51 -31.22 14.49
CA VAL A 906 -15.51 -31.99 15.23
C VAL A 906 -14.11 -31.41 14.96
N PRO A 907 -13.15 -31.53 15.89
CA PRO A 907 -11.76 -31.15 15.62
C PRO A 907 -11.19 -31.94 14.43
N VAL A 908 -10.39 -31.29 13.59
CA VAL A 908 -9.72 -31.88 12.41
C VAL A 908 -8.81 -33.07 12.79
N TYR A 909 -8.43 -33.17 14.07
CA TYR A 909 -7.48 -34.16 14.56
C TYR A 909 -8.12 -35.11 15.60
N ARG A 910 -8.35 -36.38 15.20
CA ARG A 910 -8.00 -37.50 16.09
C ARG A 910 -6.61 -37.92 15.65
N GLY A 911 -5.63 -37.70 16.51
CA GLY A 911 -4.27 -38.10 16.18
C GLY A 911 -4.17 -39.57 15.87
N PRO A 912 -3.04 -40.01 15.30
CA PRO A 912 -2.56 -41.32 15.68
C PRO A 912 -2.57 -41.36 17.20
N GLU A 913 -3.05 -42.45 17.80
CA GLU A 913 -2.29 -42.91 18.96
C GLU A 913 -0.86 -42.98 18.44
N PHE A 914 -0.04 -42.01 18.84
CA PHE A 914 1.37 -42.30 18.91
C PHE A 914 1.39 -43.59 19.72
N SER A 915 1.86 -44.68 19.11
CA SER A 915 2.53 -45.68 19.90
C SER A 915 3.62 -44.88 20.60
N THR A 916 3.31 -44.38 21.80
CA THR A 916 4.27 -44.38 22.87
C THR A 916 4.89 -45.76 22.76
N ALA A 917 6.18 -45.78 22.45
CA ALA A 917 6.93 -47.01 22.59
C ALA A 917 6.49 -47.60 23.91
N ALA A 918 5.94 -48.83 23.86
CA ALA A 918 5.51 -49.53 25.05
C ALA A 918 6.62 -49.33 26.08
N VAL A 919 6.29 -48.67 27.19
CA VAL A 919 7.05 -48.80 28.42
C VAL A 919 7.22 -50.32 28.58
N PRO A 920 8.45 -50.86 28.61
CA PRO A 920 8.60 -52.27 28.89
C PRO A 920 7.96 -52.47 30.25
N GLU A 921 6.84 -53.20 30.30
CA GLU A 921 6.39 -53.78 31.55
C GLU A 921 7.58 -54.50 32.12
N SER A 922 8.05 -54.02 33.27
CA SER A 922 8.96 -54.75 34.13
C SER A 922 8.30 -56.10 34.42
N ARG A 923 8.72 -57.14 33.70
CA ARG A 923 8.55 -58.51 34.17
C ARG A 923 9.23 -58.59 35.52
N GLY A 924 8.44 -58.95 36.52
CA GLY A 924 8.77 -58.77 37.93
C GLY A 924 10.02 -59.51 38.41
N ALA A 925 10.49 -59.02 39.55
CA ALA A 925 10.82 -59.83 40.72
C ALA A 925 10.05 -59.25 41.91
#